data_AF-A0AAJ3NZM3-F1
#
_entry.id   AF-A0AAJ3NZM3-F1
#
_cell.length_a   1.000
_cell.length_b   1.000
_cell.length_c   1.000
_cell.angle_alpha   90.00
_cell.angle_beta   90.00
_cell.angle_gamma   90.00
#
_symmetry.space_group_name_H-M   'P 1'
#
loop_
_entity.id
_entity.type
_entity.pdbx_description
1 polymer ?
#
loop_
_entity_poly.entity_id
_entity_poly.type
_entity_poly.pdbx_seq_one_letter_code
_entity_poly.pdbx_strand_id
1 'polypeptide(L)'
;MKVSDMSDMKLTKHALSTLAIAISTILYTPVSLAVDPPSNLNSRVVVNNNEELKLIASEGYNPKWKQFGFLMVGENSNGSVILDNMLIITRYSTIGRNSEGSITLLNHTDWQFNLTAPRMELGTYDGSGTVYVLEGSKISGLQELRVGEYYGDAKGLMVIDGENSSVSSNITLVGDQGTGNLRITNGGTLTTSAQVAIGYAYPANDISKNRNSYGEVLVDGKNSTLNAEYVYLGGFSPDVPVTTTGILTVNNGATINANSFIWVTLAPGATGILNIGGAQGEAEQPAGSINTPFIHLGAADASSSSVVNFNHSSADFVLASPIQGNGQVNQVGSGTTTLSGSNNYAGNTYITKGSLRAGKENTFSPNSDYIVDNDGHLDLNSYSQALKTLTLAGTTTLSSYEQGHEFTPTTLTINGNYTANDGLLVMHTVLGDDNSVTDKLIVKGDTSGSTRVMVNNAGGLGANTLEGIKIVEVDGLSEGVFSKEGRIVAGPYDYNVVKSDNQNWFLTSEIPAGPYTPPELPVIPEPDPEPPVTPEPPVTPEPPVTPSVPQPERKHLYRPEIGSYLANIQAANTLFNTRLHDRLGETQYTDLLTGEQKATSLWMRNIGGHNRFKDRSDELSTQSNRYVLQLGGDLAQWSSNALDRWHLGLMAGYANSKSHTHSSLTGYNSRGQIDGYSVGVYGTWYANEADKTGTYVDSWLLYNWFDNTVSGEYLPSEKYHSDGITAAIEAGYTFRLGESANARTSYWLQPKMQLTWMDVKADNHTEDNGTLVEDSTEGNLQTRLGVKAYLQGHNAIDDHKARSFQPFVEANWIYNSRNYSVKMDGISDEIIGARNTGELKVGVEGQLNPRLQLWATSPSS
;
A
#
# COMPACT_ATOMS: atom_id res chain seq x y z
N MET A 1 20.51 27.51 21.72
CA MET A 1 20.67 28.93 22.07
C MET A 1 20.15 29.76 20.90
N LYS A 2 19.32 30.78 21.17
CA LYS A 2 18.36 31.52 20.28
C LYS A 2 17.07 30.72 20.02
N VAL A 3 15.86 31.03 20.51
CA VAL A 3 15.07 32.25 20.91
C VAL A 3 14.62 33.12 19.73
N SER A 4 13.29 33.39 19.72
CA SER A 4 12.37 34.14 18.82
C SER A 4 11.97 33.42 17.51
N ASP A 5 10.70 33.25 17.11
CA ASP A 5 9.47 33.98 17.47
C ASP A 5 8.21 33.09 17.36
N MET A 6 7.25 33.36 18.25
CA MET A 6 5.92 32.76 18.34
C MET A 6 4.91 33.65 17.59
N SER A 7 4.15 33.08 16.65
CA SER A 7 2.84 33.63 16.25
C SER A 7 2.00 32.53 15.58
N ASP A 8 0.73 32.48 15.96
CA ASP A 8 -0.37 31.67 15.40
C ASP A 8 -0.56 30.23 15.91
N MET A 9 -0.85 30.13 17.21
CA MET A 9 -1.60 29.00 17.77
C MET A 9 -3.09 29.39 17.87
N LYS A 10 -3.91 28.85 16.96
CA LYS A 10 -5.37 28.99 16.96
C LYS A 10 -5.96 28.44 18.27
N LEU A 11 -6.68 29.29 19.00
CA LEU A 11 -7.47 28.94 20.17
C LEU A 11 -8.57 27.93 19.79
N THR A 12 -8.40 26.65 20.16
CA THR A 12 -9.51 25.72 20.35
C THR A 12 -10.11 25.98 21.73
N LYS A 13 -11.31 26.57 21.75
CA LYS A 13 -12.11 26.72 22.97
C LYS A 13 -12.64 25.35 23.40
N HIS A 14 -11.91 24.69 24.31
CA HIS A 14 -12.52 23.75 25.25
C HIS A 14 -13.19 24.56 26.36
N ALA A 15 -14.50 24.40 26.54
CA ALA A 15 -15.18 24.87 27.74
C ALA A 15 -15.29 23.70 28.73
N LEU A 16 -14.35 23.63 29.66
CA LEU A 16 -14.51 22.88 30.91
C LEU A 16 -14.55 23.89 32.06
N SER A 17 -15.62 23.78 32.83
CA SER A 17 -15.69 24.02 34.28
C SER A 17 -15.10 25.33 34.83
N THR A 18 -15.99 26.29 35.11
CA THR A 18 -15.78 27.26 36.19
C THR A 18 -16.88 27.10 37.24
N LEU A 19 -16.76 26.01 38.02
CA LEU A 19 -17.32 25.95 39.36
C LEU A 19 -16.21 26.39 40.32
N ALA A 20 -16.29 27.63 40.84
CA ALA A 20 -15.96 28.01 42.22
C ALA A 20 -15.69 29.53 42.38
N ILE A 21 -16.25 30.05 43.47
CA ILE A 21 -15.91 31.29 44.21
C ILE A 21 -16.54 32.60 43.70
N ALA A 22 -17.73 32.89 44.23
CA ALA A 22 -18.01 34.19 44.85
C ALA A 22 -19.11 34.02 45.92
N ILE A 23 -18.69 33.78 47.17
CA ILE A 23 -19.53 34.09 48.34
C ILE A 23 -19.45 35.60 48.54
N SER A 24 -20.57 36.30 48.32
CA SER A 24 -20.82 37.59 48.94
C SER A 24 -22.21 37.57 49.56
N THR A 25 -22.22 37.70 50.88
CA THR A 25 -23.37 37.97 51.75
C THR A 25 -24.40 38.90 51.13
N ILE A 26 -25.61 38.40 50.93
CA ILE A 26 -26.83 39.20 50.86
C ILE A 26 -27.80 38.64 51.90
N LEU A 27 -28.38 39.56 52.67
CA LEU A 27 -29.35 39.31 53.71
C LEU A 27 -30.54 38.50 53.22
N TYR A 28 -31.09 37.69 54.12
CA TYR A 28 -32.40 37.07 54.07
C TYR A 28 -33.46 38.02 53.49
N THR A 29 -33.87 37.74 52.26
CA THR A 29 -35.25 37.87 51.83
C THR A 29 -35.62 36.51 51.23
N PRO A 30 -36.63 35.79 51.76
CA PRO A 30 -37.13 34.63 51.03
C PRO A 30 -37.54 35.15 49.66
N VAL A 31 -36.94 34.63 48.59
CA VAL A 31 -37.51 34.79 47.27
C VAL A 31 -38.95 34.30 47.42
N SER A 32 -39.89 35.21 47.21
CA SER A 32 -41.31 34.89 47.14
C SER A 32 -41.46 33.70 46.20
N LEU A 33 -41.78 32.52 46.75
CA LEU A 33 -42.29 31.39 45.98
C LEU A 33 -43.58 31.91 45.33
N ALA A 34 -43.49 32.37 44.08
CA ALA A 34 -44.67 32.76 43.32
C ALA A 34 -45.55 31.53 42.99
N VAL A 35 -44.96 30.33 43.08
CA VAL A 35 -45.63 29.04 42.95
C VAL A 35 -45.86 28.43 44.34
N ASP A 36 -47.13 28.29 44.72
CA ASP A 36 -47.52 27.66 45.98
C ASP A 36 -47.15 26.16 46.02
N PRO A 37 -46.72 25.62 47.19
CA PRO A 37 -46.49 24.19 47.34
C PRO A 37 -47.77 23.38 47.11
N PRO A 38 -47.69 22.18 46.53
CA PRO A 38 -48.87 21.36 46.21
C PRO A 38 -49.68 21.04 47.47
N SER A 39 -51.00 21.16 47.38
CA SER A 39 -51.92 20.94 48.51
C SER A 39 -52.17 19.46 48.83
N ASN A 40 -52.12 18.58 47.82
CA ASN A 40 -52.40 17.14 47.94
C ASN A 40 -51.81 16.36 46.75
N LEU A 41 -51.97 15.03 46.76
CA LEU A 41 -51.42 14.11 45.74
C LEU A 41 -51.99 14.32 44.33
N ASN A 42 -53.13 14.98 44.18
CA ASN A 42 -53.74 15.31 42.89
C ASN A 42 -53.47 16.76 42.47
N SER A 43 -52.65 17.50 43.22
CA SER A 43 -52.36 18.89 42.91
C SER A 43 -51.72 19.03 41.53
N ARG A 44 -52.18 20.06 40.81
CA ARG A 44 -51.63 20.53 39.56
C ARG A 44 -50.79 21.77 39.82
N VAL A 45 -49.48 21.60 39.73
CA VAL A 45 -48.51 22.69 39.86
C VAL A 45 -48.26 23.26 38.48
N VAL A 46 -48.36 24.58 38.34
CA VAL A 46 -48.08 25.31 37.11
C VAL A 46 -46.98 26.32 37.38
N VAL A 47 -45.91 26.29 36.58
CA VAL A 47 -44.81 27.26 36.59
C VAL A 47 -44.84 27.99 35.24
N ASN A 48 -45.24 29.26 35.24
CA ASN A 48 -45.47 30.06 34.04
C ASN A 48 -45.16 31.55 34.31
N ASN A 49 -45.57 32.47 33.41
CA ASN A 49 -45.37 33.92 33.57
C ASN A 49 -43.90 34.38 33.69
N ASN A 50 -42.98 33.64 33.08
CA ASN A 50 -41.52 33.78 33.20
C ASN A 50 -40.98 33.52 34.62
N GLU A 51 -41.73 32.78 35.45
CA GLU A 51 -41.25 32.36 36.76
C GLU A 51 -40.25 31.21 36.68
N GLU A 52 -39.31 31.20 37.62
CA GLU A 52 -38.33 30.14 37.83
C GLU A 52 -38.53 29.54 39.22
N LEU A 53 -38.91 28.26 39.27
CA LEU A 53 -39.03 27.50 40.51
C LEU A 53 -37.72 26.77 40.81
N LYS A 54 -37.05 27.13 41.91
CA LYS A 54 -35.86 26.41 42.40
C LYS A 54 -36.20 25.58 43.62
N LEU A 55 -35.96 24.28 43.53
CA LEU A 55 -36.10 23.37 44.66
C LEU A 55 -34.73 22.72 44.92
N ILE A 56 -34.01 23.29 45.87
CA ILE A 56 -32.62 22.94 46.18
C ILE A 56 -32.58 22.33 47.58
N ALA A 57 -32.20 21.06 47.69
CA ALA A 57 -32.22 20.35 48.97
C ALA A 57 -31.33 20.99 50.05
N SER A 58 -30.17 21.53 49.66
CA SER A 58 -29.22 22.19 50.57
C SER A 58 -29.74 23.52 51.13
N GLU A 59 -30.66 24.19 50.43
CA GLU A 59 -31.30 25.44 50.86
C GLU A 59 -32.58 25.21 51.68
N GLY A 60 -33.05 23.96 51.72
CA GLY A 60 -34.31 23.56 52.35
C GLY A 60 -35.53 23.87 51.48
N TYR A 61 -36.52 22.99 51.50
CA TYR A 61 -37.74 23.10 50.70
C TYR A 61 -38.97 22.60 51.45
N ASN A 62 -40.16 23.01 51.01
CA ASN A 62 -41.40 22.52 51.59
C ASN A 62 -41.59 21.02 51.27
N PRO A 63 -41.73 20.11 52.26
CA PRO A 63 -41.80 18.67 52.02
C PRO A 63 -43.02 18.24 51.19
N LYS A 64 -44.03 19.11 51.01
CA LYS A 64 -45.14 18.88 50.08
C LYS A 64 -44.67 18.70 48.62
N TRP A 65 -43.53 19.28 48.24
CA TRP A 65 -42.93 19.12 46.91
C TRP A 65 -42.48 17.69 46.59
N LYS A 66 -42.38 16.80 47.58
CA LYS A 66 -41.96 15.41 47.37
C LYS A 66 -42.92 14.60 46.50
N GLN A 67 -44.22 14.90 46.55
CA GLN A 67 -45.21 14.11 45.82
C GLN A 67 -46.48 14.88 45.47
N PHE A 68 -46.83 14.91 44.19
CA PHE A 68 -48.03 15.57 43.68
C PHE A 68 -48.43 15.01 42.30
N GLY A 69 -49.57 15.45 41.75
CA GLY A 69 -50.14 14.81 40.56
C GLY A 69 -49.48 15.27 39.27
N PHE A 70 -49.53 16.58 39.03
CA PHE A 70 -49.22 17.15 37.72
C PHE A 70 -48.22 18.29 37.84
N LEU A 71 -47.15 18.24 37.04
CA LEU A 71 -46.19 19.33 36.89
C LEU A 71 -46.28 19.93 35.49
N MET A 72 -46.74 21.18 35.39
CA MET A 72 -46.86 21.92 34.14
C MET A 72 -45.84 23.05 34.15
N VAL A 73 -44.92 23.07 33.20
CA VAL A 73 -43.89 24.12 33.10
C VAL A 73 -43.99 24.75 31.73
N GLY A 74 -44.15 26.06 31.66
CA GLY A 74 -44.32 26.73 30.36
C GLY A 74 -45.69 26.50 29.73
N GLU A 75 -46.78 26.52 30.51
CA GLU A 75 -48.14 26.38 29.98
C GLU A 75 -48.72 27.75 29.60
N ASN A 76 -48.91 27.99 28.29
CA ASN A 76 -49.38 29.23 27.66
C ASN A 76 -48.54 30.50 27.96
N SER A 77 -47.52 30.39 28.80
CA SER A 77 -46.54 31.42 29.12
C SER A 77 -45.27 30.75 29.65
N ASN A 78 -44.11 31.35 29.40
CA ASN A 78 -42.80 30.75 29.67
C ASN A 78 -42.62 30.37 31.16
N GLY A 79 -41.85 29.33 31.45
CA GLY A 79 -41.49 28.97 32.82
C GLY A 79 -40.29 28.02 32.90
N SER A 80 -39.61 27.99 34.05
CA SER A 80 -38.47 27.10 34.28
C SER A 80 -38.48 26.48 35.67
N VAL A 81 -37.91 25.27 35.79
CA VAL A 81 -37.74 24.57 37.07
C VAL A 81 -36.30 24.05 37.19
N ILE A 82 -35.70 24.24 38.36
CA ILE A 82 -34.43 23.61 38.74
C ILE A 82 -34.68 22.72 39.96
N LEU A 83 -34.31 21.45 39.82
CA LEU A 83 -34.38 20.45 40.86
C LEU A 83 -32.95 20.00 41.20
N ASP A 84 -32.56 20.14 42.46
CA ASP A 84 -31.18 19.88 42.90
C ASP A 84 -31.18 18.99 44.16
N ASN A 85 -30.60 17.79 44.00
CA ASN A 85 -30.46 16.75 45.01
C ASN A 85 -31.77 16.40 45.74
N MET A 86 -32.85 16.22 44.97
CA MET A 86 -34.19 15.98 45.51
C MET A 86 -34.81 14.67 45.04
N LEU A 87 -35.74 14.13 45.82
CA LEU A 87 -36.69 13.10 45.37
C LEU A 87 -38.05 13.75 45.11
N ILE A 88 -38.57 13.59 43.90
CA ILE A 88 -39.90 14.06 43.50
C ILE A 88 -40.68 12.93 42.85
N ILE A 89 -41.95 12.79 43.20
CA ILE A 89 -42.85 11.77 42.64
C ILE A 89 -44.03 12.48 41.98
N THR A 90 -44.22 12.27 40.68
CA THR A 90 -45.37 12.82 39.93
C THR A 90 -46.17 11.75 39.20
N ARG A 91 -47.37 12.09 38.71
CA ARG A 91 -48.10 11.25 37.75
C ARG A 91 -47.81 11.64 36.32
N TYR A 92 -47.75 12.94 36.06
CA TYR A 92 -47.83 13.47 34.71
C TYR A 92 -47.10 14.80 34.64
N SER A 93 -46.37 15.02 33.55
CA SER A 93 -45.71 16.29 33.31
C SER A 93 -45.83 16.75 31.87
N THR A 94 -46.03 18.05 31.69
CA THR A 94 -45.96 18.72 30.39
C THR A 94 -45.02 19.90 30.52
N ILE A 95 -44.03 19.95 29.64
CA ILE A 95 -43.01 20.97 29.61
C ILE A 95 -43.10 21.66 28.24
N GLY A 96 -43.39 22.96 28.23
CA GLY A 96 -43.55 23.75 27.01
C GLY A 96 -44.84 23.44 26.26
N ARG A 97 -45.98 23.89 26.79
CA ARG A 97 -47.30 23.78 26.15
C ARG A 97 -47.73 25.14 25.62
N ASN A 98 -47.79 25.32 24.29
CA ASN A 98 -48.12 26.61 23.65
C ASN A 98 -47.18 27.77 24.05
N SER A 99 -46.02 27.46 24.65
CA SER A 99 -45.02 28.40 25.15
C SER A 99 -43.73 27.63 25.49
N GLU A 100 -42.71 28.30 26.04
CA GLU A 100 -41.43 27.67 26.39
C GLU A 100 -41.42 27.14 27.82
N GLY A 101 -41.02 25.89 28.01
CA GLY A 101 -40.84 25.28 29.32
C GLY A 101 -39.47 24.63 29.44
N SER A 102 -38.83 24.73 30.61
CA SER A 102 -37.58 24.02 30.86
C SER A 102 -37.52 23.41 32.26
N ILE A 103 -36.92 22.22 32.37
CA ILE A 103 -36.61 21.60 33.66
C ILE A 103 -35.15 21.12 33.64
N THR A 104 -34.40 21.42 34.71
CA THR A 104 -33.03 20.92 34.91
C THR A 104 -32.96 20.11 36.21
N LEU A 105 -32.48 18.88 36.12
CA LEU A 105 -32.21 17.99 37.25
C LEU A 105 -30.69 17.93 37.48
N LEU A 106 -30.27 18.25 38.70
CA LEU A 106 -28.87 18.35 39.12
C LEU A 106 -28.60 17.46 40.35
N ASN A 107 -27.32 17.15 40.57
CA ASN A 107 -26.77 16.47 41.75
C ASN A 107 -27.62 15.29 42.25
N HIS A 108 -27.72 14.20 41.47
CA HIS A 108 -28.44 12.97 41.86
C HIS A 108 -29.93 13.16 42.20
N THR A 109 -30.60 14.14 41.60
CA THR A 109 -32.07 14.28 41.71
C THR A 109 -32.76 13.05 41.15
N ASP A 110 -33.73 12.49 41.88
CA ASP A 110 -34.55 11.35 41.45
C ASP A 110 -36.00 11.78 41.24
N TRP A 111 -36.46 11.75 39.99
CA TRP A 111 -37.82 12.08 39.60
C TRP A 111 -38.58 10.82 39.15
N GLN A 112 -39.47 10.34 40.02
CA GLN A 112 -40.21 9.10 39.82
C GLN A 112 -41.64 9.34 39.36
N PHE A 113 -42.15 8.42 38.54
CA PHE A 113 -43.51 8.41 38.04
C PHE A 113 -44.24 7.13 38.46
N ASN A 114 -45.07 7.19 39.51
CA ASN A 114 -45.52 5.99 40.25
C ASN A 114 -47.06 5.79 40.28
N LEU A 115 -47.82 6.43 39.39
CA LEU A 115 -49.30 6.44 39.38
C LEU A 115 -49.85 5.94 38.02
N THR A 116 -51.12 5.52 37.94
CA THR A 116 -51.69 4.88 36.72
C THR A 116 -51.49 5.69 35.44
N ALA A 117 -50.86 5.06 34.43
CA ALA A 117 -50.51 5.59 33.10
C ALA A 117 -49.64 6.87 33.13
N PRO A 118 -48.43 6.81 33.71
CA PRO A 118 -47.57 7.98 33.85
C PRO A 118 -46.97 8.44 32.53
N ARG A 119 -47.02 9.74 32.25
CA ARG A 119 -46.55 10.34 31.00
C ARG A 119 -45.75 11.63 31.21
N MET A 120 -44.74 11.81 30.37
CA MET A 120 -44.02 13.08 30.22
C MET A 120 -44.09 13.54 28.76
N GLU A 121 -44.43 14.81 28.55
CA GLU A 121 -44.48 15.46 27.23
C GLU A 121 -43.58 16.69 27.20
N LEU A 122 -42.71 16.76 26.18
CA LEU A 122 -41.82 17.89 25.95
C LEU A 122 -42.19 18.57 24.63
N GLY A 123 -42.66 19.82 24.69
CA GLY A 123 -43.09 20.58 23.53
C GLY A 123 -44.39 20.05 22.98
N THR A 124 -45.50 20.76 23.23
CA THR A 124 -46.83 20.38 22.74
C THR A 124 -47.68 21.58 22.37
N TYR A 125 -48.59 21.44 21.40
CA TYR A 125 -49.44 22.52 20.87
C TYR A 125 -48.62 23.78 20.53
N ASP A 126 -47.71 23.71 19.54
CA ASP A 126 -46.78 24.80 19.16
C ASP A 126 -45.76 25.23 20.25
N GLY A 127 -45.75 24.58 21.42
CA GLY A 127 -44.83 24.87 22.52
C GLY A 127 -43.44 24.26 22.35
N SER A 128 -42.47 24.77 23.11
CA SER A 128 -41.08 24.28 23.14
C SER A 128 -40.71 23.80 24.54
N GLY A 129 -40.43 22.50 24.70
CA GLY A 129 -40.12 21.89 26.00
C GLY A 129 -38.71 21.34 26.06
N THR A 130 -37.97 21.68 27.11
CA THR A 130 -36.60 21.19 27.32
C THR A 130 -36.42 20.52 28.69
N VAL A 131 -35.79 19.36 28.73
CA VAL A 131 -35.40 18.68 29.98
C VAL A 131 -33.93 18.29 29.95
N TYR A 132 -33.20 18.67 30.99
CA TYR A 132 -31.82 18.27 31.25
C TYR A 132 -31.77 17.32 32.45
N VAL A 133 -31.21 16.13 32.24
CA VAL A 133 -30.93 15.15 33.28
C VAL A 133 -29.42 15.03 33.42
N LEU A 134 -28.88 15.72 34.42
CA LEU A 134 -27.44 15.94 34.57
C LEU A 134 -26.93 15.38 35.90
N GLU A 135 -25.60 15.25 36.02
CA GLU A 135 -24.91 15.02 37.30
C GLU A 135 -25.46 13.81 38.09
N GLY A 136 -25.70 12.69 37.40
CA GLY A 136 -26.17 11.46 38.02
C GLY A 136 -27.64 11.46 38.41
N SER A 137 -28.43 12.42 37.91
CA SER A 137 -29.87 12.53 38.13
C SER A 137 -30.66 11.49 37.33
N LYS A 138 -31.88 11.19 37.78
CA LYS A 138 -32.69 10.09 37.25
C LYS A 138 -34.13 10.50 37.02
N ILE A 139 -34.71 10.00 35.93
CA ILE A 139 -36.16 9.98 35.71
C ILE A 139 -36.57 8.52 35.57
N SER A 140 -37.58 8.07 36.32
CA SER A 140 -38.01 6.66 36.30
C SER A 140 -39.52 6.48 36.37
N GLY A 141 -39.99 5.31 35.95
CA GLY A 141 -41.40 4.90 36.08
C GLY A 141 -42.32 5.38 34.97
N LEU A 142 -41.81 5.97 33.88
CA LEU A 142 -42.63 6.47 32.78
C LEU A 142 -43.26 5.32 31.98
N GLN A 143 -44.56 5.39 31.70
CA GLN A 143 -45.18 4.53 30.69
C GLN A 143 -44.90 5.10 29.30
N GLU A 144 -44.96 6.42 29.15
CA GLU A 144 -44.66 7.11 27.90
C GLU A 144 -43.79 8.34 28.14
N LEU A 145 -42.70 8.45 27.38
CA LEU A 145 -41.94 9.67 27.18
C LEU A 145 -42.18 10.16 25.75
N ARG A 146 -42.70 11.38 25.60
CA ARG A 146 -42.94 12.01 24.28
C ARG A 146 -42.12 13.29 24.15
N VAL A 147 -41.24 13.33 23.16
CA VAL A 147 -40.35 14.46 22.88
C VAL A 147 -40.72 15.06 21.54
N GLY A 148 -41.23 16.29 21.54
CA GLY A 148 -41.82 16.93 20.36
C GLY A 148 -43.19 16.32 20.06
N GLU A 149 -44.17 16.59 20.92
CA GLU A 149 -45.49 15.96 20.93
C GLU A 149 -46.54 16.86 20.27
N TYR A 150 -47.23 16.32 19.27
CA TYR A 150 -48.54 16.67 18.73
C TYR A 150 -48.90 18.15 18.45
N TYR A 151 -49.37 18.36 17.22
CA TYR A 151 -49.90 19.62 16.65
C TYR A 151 -48.86 20.74 16.45
N GLY A 152 -48.87 21.28 15.23
CA GLY A 152 -48.16 22.51 14.89
C GLY A 152 -46.64 22.35 14.88
N ASP A 153 -45.91 23.40 15.23
CA ASP A 153 -44.43 23.45 15.26
C ASP A 153 -43.87 23.07 16.64
N ALA A 154 -44.52 22.14 17.36
CA ALA A 154 -44.11 21.70 18.68
C ALA A 154 -42.67 21.16 18.70
N LYS A 155 -41.85 21.58 19.67
CA LYS A 155 -40.42 21.25 19.78
C LYS A 155 -40.05 20.66 21.13
N GLY A 156 -39.55 19.44 21.16
CA GLY A 156 -39.03 18.82 22.37
C GLY A 156 -37.51 18.62 22.31
N LEU A 157 -36.84 18.88 23.43
CA LEU A 157 -35.44 18.52 23.65
C LEU A 157 -35.29 17.78 24.98
N MET A 158 -34.71 16.60 24.95
CA MET A 158 -34.23 15.90 26.14
C MET A 158 -32.72 15.68 26.05
N VAL A 159 -32.00 16.02 27.13
CA VAL A 159 -30.56 15.77 27.26
C VAL A 159 -30.33 14.92 28.51
N ILE A 160 -29.72 13.76 28.30
CA ILE A 160 -29.29 12.83 29.36
C ILE A 160 -27.76 12.85 29.32
N ASP A 161 -27.15 13.61 30.21
CA ASP A 161 -25.71 13.89 30.15
C ASP A 161 -25.00 13.57 31.46
N GLY A 162 -23.85 12.91 31.34
CA GLY A 162 -22.98 12.57 32.45
C GLY A 162 -23.20 11.16 33.01
N GLU A 163 -22.16 10.65 33.68
CA GLU A 163 -22.19 9.33 34.29
C GLU A 163 -23.34 9.18 35.29
N ASN A 164 -24.01 8.03 35.24
CA ASN A 164 -25.17 7.68 36.08
C ASN A 164 -26.43 8.54 35.85
N SER A 165 -26.39 9.53 34.96
CA SER A 165 -27.60 10.24 34.53
C SER A 165 -28.47 9.29 33.70
N SER A 166 -29.74 9.11 34.07
CA SER A 166 -30.56 8.09 33.41
C SER A 166 -32.03 8.43 33.29
N VAL A 167 -32.65 7.98 32.20
CA VAL A 167 -34.11 8.04 32.01
C VAL A 167 -34.63 6.63 31.72
N SER A 168 -35.70 6.21 32.40
CA SER A 168 -36.39 4.95 32.10
C SER A 168 -37.86 5.16 31.75
N SER A 169 -38.29 4.47 30.69
CA SER A 169 -39.68 4.49 30.22
C SER A 169 -40.12 3.13 29.67
N ASN A 170 -41.40 2.92 29.42
CA ASN A 170 -41.87 1.77 28.65
C ASN A 170 -41.85 2.06 27.14
N ILE A 171 -42.37 3.22 26.73
CA ILE A 171 -42.36 3.69 25.35
C ILE A 171 -41.71 5.07 25.30
N THR A 172 -40.79 5.27 24.35
CA THR A 172 -40.22 6.58 24.02
C THR A 172 -40.58 6.96 22.59
N LEU A 173 -41.20 8.12 22.40
CA LEU A 173 -41.51 8.69 21.09
C LEU A 173 -40.71 9.98 20.93
N VAL A 174 -39.93 10.08 19.85
CA VAL A 174 -39.14 11.27 19.51
C VAL A 174 -39.62 11.79 18.17
N GLY A 175 -40.13 13.02 18.15
CA GLY A 175 -40.81 13.60 16.99
C GLY A 175 -42.19 12.97 16.80
N ASP A 176 -43.05 12.97 17.82
CA ASP A 176 -44.43 12.49 17.72
C ASP A 176 -45.32 13.56 17.11
N GLN A 177 -45.41 13.60 15.77
CA GLN A 177 -46.16 14.62 15.02
C GLN A 177 -45.71 16.07 15.28
N GLY A 178 -44.47 16.24 15.77
CA GLY A 178 -43.74 17.50 15.92
C GLY A 178 -42.24 17.28 15.71
N THR A 179 -41.41 18.19 16.23
CA THR A 179 -39.93 18.09 16.17
C THR A 179 -39.37 17.64 17.52
N GLY A 180 -38.78 16.45 17.59
CA GLY A 180 -38.20 15.91 18.81
C GLY A 180 -36.69 15.67 18.69
N ASN A 181 -35.94 16.06 19.72
CA ASN A 181 -34.50 15.83 19.82
C ASN A 181 -34.18 15.15 21.15
N LEU A 182 -33.47 14.02 21.12
CA LEU A 182 -32.98 13.34 22.32
C LEU A 182 -31.48 13.13 22.22
N ARG A 183 -30.73 13.61 23.23
CA ARG A 183 -29.28 13.47 23.30
C ARG A 183 -28.89 12.65 24.53
N ILE A 184 -28.07 11.63 24.32
CA ILE A 184 -27.50 10.78 25.36
C ILE A 184 -25.99 10.93 25.25
N THR A 185 -25.37 11.62 26.22
CA THR A 185 -23.98 12.06 26.12
C THR A 185 -23.19 11.77 27.39
N ASN A 186 -21.87 11.68 27.27
CA ASN A 186 -20.92 11.62 28.39
C ASN A 186 -21.25 10.56 29.47
N GLY A 187 -21.74 9.38 29.09
CA GLY A 187 -22.08 8.29 30.01
C GLY A 187 -23.54 8.24 30.46
N GLY A 188 -24.40 9.07 29.87
CA GLY A 188 -25.85 9.03 30.12
C GLY A 188 -26.51 7.74 29.61
N THR A 189 -27.68 7.40 30.15
CA THR A 189 -28.40 6.18 29.75
C THR A 189 -29.90 6.41 29.55
N LEU A 190 -30.43 6.01 28.39
CA LEU A 190 -31.87 5.80 28.17
C LEU A 190 -32.19 4.31 28.21
N THR A 191 -33.18 3.91 29.00
CA THR A 191 -33.69 2.53 29.00
C THR A 191 -35.18 2.50 28.76
N THR A 192 -35.59 1.88 27.66
CA THR A 192 -36.98 1.82 27.22
C THR A 192 -37.44 0.37 27.10
N SER A 193 -38.34 -0.10 27.97
CA SER A 193 -38.62 -1.54 28.08
C SER A 193 -39.40 -2.15 26.91
N ALA A 194 -40.05 -1.34 26.06
CA ALA A 194 -40.76 -1.81 24.88
C ALA A 194 -40.22 -1.19 23.58
N GLN A 195 -40.49 0.08 23.29
CA GLN A 195 -40.09 0.63 21.99
C GLN A 195 -39.61 2.07 22.06
N VAL A 196 -38.57 2.36 21.29
CA VAL A 196 -38.18 3.71 20.89
C VAL A 196 -38.64 3.91 19.45
N ALA A 197 -39.51 4.90 19.22
CA ALA A 197 -39.93 5.28 17.87
C ALA A 197 -39.49 6.72 17.57
N ILE A 198 -38.82 6.91 16.44
CA ILE A 198 -38.19 8.17 16.04
C ILE A 198 -38.83 8.62 14.71
N GLY A 199 -39.36 9.84 14.67
CA GLY A 199 -40.17 10.30 13.56
C GLY A 199 -41.54 9.60 13.54
N TYR A 200 -42.25 9.66 14.66
CA TYR A 200 -43.52 8.94 14.86
C TYR A 200 -44.72 9.75 14.37
N ALA A 201 -45.62 9.13 13.60
CA ALA A 201 -46.93 9.70 13.27
C ALA A 201 -48.01 8.62 13.07
N TYR A 202 -49.15 8.76 13.75
CA TYR A 202 -50.31 7.86 13.62
C TYR A 202 -51.28 8.38 12.53
N PRO A 203 -51.99 7.54 11.76
CA PRO A 203 -53.05 8.00 10.85
C PRO A 203 -54.22 8.60 11.63
N ALA A 204 -54.67 9.82 11.31
CA ALA A 204 -56.01 10.22 11.76
C ALA A 204 -56.91 10.48 10.57
N ASN A 205 -58.19 10.15 10.77
CA ASN A 205 -59.26 10.07 9.78
C ASN A 205 -59.67 11.43 9.19
N ASP A 206 -58.89 12.49 9.40
CA ASP A 206 -59.24 13.86 9.02
C ASP A 206 -58.02 14.61 8.45
N ILE A 207 -58.19 15.08 7.21
CA ILE A 207 -57.16 15.39 6.22
C ILE A 207 -56.90 16.91 6.17
N SER A 208 -56.32 17.53 7.21
CA SER A 208 -56.05 19.00 7.08
C SER A 208 -54.95 19.66 7.91
N LYS A 209 -54.05 18.96 8.61
CA LYS A 209 -52.95 19.64 9.34
C LYS A 209 -51.61 18.95 9.14
N ASN A 210 -50.63 19.73 8.66
CA ASN A 210 -49.22 19.40 8.44
C ASN A 210 -48.69 18.50 9.58
N ARG A 211 -48.39 17.23 9.29
CA ARG A 211 -47.77 16.29 10.25
C ARG A 211 -46.31 16.07 9.88
N ASN A 212 -45.57 17.17 9.82
CA ASN A 212 -44.11 17.14 9.67
C ASN A 212 -43.52 16.59 10.97
N SER A 213 -43.50 15.28 11.11
CA SER A 213 -42.85 14.59 12.22
C SER A 213 -41.37 14.46 11.89
N TYR A 214 -40.54 15.02 12.77
CA TYR A 214 -39.09 14.96 12.69
C TYR A 214 -38.55 14.53 14.05
N GLY A 215 -37.96 13.34 14.11
CA GLY A 215 -37.30 12.84 15.31
C GLY A 215 -35.81 12.65 15.06
N GLU A 216 -34.99 13.11 16.00
CA GLU A 216 -33.55 12.88 16.01
C GLU A 216 -33.09 12.40 17.39
N VAL A 217 -32.33 11.30 17.39
CA VAL A 217 -31.70 10.74 18.58
C VAL A 217 -30.20 10.63 18.34
N LEU A 218 -29.41 11.24 19.23
CA LEU A 218 -27.95 11.15 19.26
C LEU A 218 -27.51 10.38 20.51
N VAL A 219 -26.72 9.34 20.32
CA VAL A 219 -26.02 8.62 21.39
C VAL A 219 -24.52 8.79 21.16
N ASP A 220 -23.88 9.59 22.01
CA ASP A 220 -22.51 10.07 21.79
C ASP A 220 -21.64 9.90 23.03
N GLY A 221 -20.41 9.47 22.81
CA GLY A 221 -19.40 9.29 23.83
C GLY A 221 -19.44 7.93 24.53
N LYS A 222 -18.27 7.51 24.99
CA LYS A 222 -18.07 6.23 25.68
C LYS A 222 -19.03 6.09 26.86
N ASN A 223 -19.57 4.89 27.05
CA ASN A 223 -20.54 4.52 28.08
C ASN A 223 -21.94 5.17 27.93
N SER A 224 -22.15 6.08 26.99
CA SER A 224 -23.49 6.55 26.66
C SER A 224 -24.28 5.42 26.02
N THR A 225 -25.47 5.14 26.54
CA THR A 225 -26.22 3.92 26.17
C THR A 225 -27.70 4.20 25.88
N LEU A 226 -28.20 3.66 24.78
CA LEU A 226 -29.64 3.49 24.52
C LEU A 226 -29.99 2.01 24.59
N ASN A 227 -30.91 1.63 25.48
CA ASN A 227 -31.44 0.26 25.57
C ASN A 227 -32.92 0.25 25.19
N ALA A 228 -33.31 -0.61 24.26
CA ALA A 228 -34.69 -0.81 23.85
C ALA A 228 -34.98 -2.28 23.47
N GLU A 229 -36.24 -2.71 23.54
CA GLU A 229 -36.63 -3.98 22.93
C GLU A 229 -36.73 -3.82 21.39
N TYR A 230 -37.48 -2.82 20.94
CA TYR A 230 -37.61 -2.44 19.53
C TYR A 230 -37.17 -1.00 19.28
N VAL A 231 -36.53 -0.76 18.14
CA VAL A 231 -36.24 0.59 17.64
C VAL A 231 -36.84 0.77 16.25
N TYR A 232 -37.70 1.77 16.11
CA TYR A 232 -38.36 2.13 14.84
C TYR A 232 -37.97 3.54 14.42
N LEU A 233 -37.62 3.70 13.14
CA LEU A 233 -37.39 5.00 12.53
C LEU A 233 -38.45 5.22 11.45
N GLY A 234 -38.93 6.44 11.29
CA GLY A 234 -39.79 6.84 10.17
C GLY A 234 -41.15 6.15 10.14
N GLY A 235 -42.08 6.65 10.95
CA GLY A 235 -43.50 6.27 10.93
C GLY A 235 -43.95 5.39 12.10
N PHE A 236 -45.25 5.07 12.11
CA PHE A 236 -45.91 4.27 13.14
C PHE A 236 -46.29 2.85 12.70
N SER A 237 -46.65 2.68 11.43
CA SER A 237 -47.23 1.46 10.91
C SER A 237 -46.73 1.21 9.48
N PRO A 238 -46.45 -0.04 9.12
CA PRO A 238 -46.01 -0.40 7.77
C PRO A 238 -47.10 -0.25 6.70
N ASP A 239 -48.37 -0.11 7.10
CA ASP A 239 -49.51 -0.08 6.20
C ASP A 239 -50.04 1.33 5.92
N VAL A 240 -49.42 2.35 6.54
CA VAL A 240 -49.95 3.71 6.56
C VAL A 240 -48.93 4.69 5.99
N PRO A 241 -49.16 5.24 4.79
CA PRO A 241 -48.27 6.24 4.22
C PRO A 241 -48.24 7.54 5.04
N VAL A 242 -47.03 8.00 5.36
CA VAL A 242 -46.77 9.24 6.10
C VAL A 242 -45.47 9.89 5.64
N THR A 243 -45.37 11.22 5.69
CA THR A 243 -44.14 11.97 5.38
C THR A 243 -43.43 12.36 6.67
N THR A 244 -42.70 11.41 7.26
CA THR A 244 -41.99 11.59 8.55
C THR A 244 -40.50 11.32 8.39
N THR A 245 -39.68 11.89 9.27
CA THR A 245 -38.23 11.67 9.29
C THR A 245 -37.80 11.20 10.66
N GLY A 246 -37.13 10.05 10.72
CA GLY A 246 -36.51 9.52 11.94
C GLY A 246 -35.02 9.31 11.75
N ILE A 247 -34.20 9.92 12.61
CA ILE A 247 -32.74 9.84 12.55
C ILE A 247 -32.20 9.30 13.87
N LEU A 248 -31.35 8.28 13.80
CA LEU A 248 -30.64 7.71 14.93
C LEU A 248 -29.14 7.72 14.63
N THR A 249 -28.36 8.39 15.48
CA THR A 249 -26.90 8.50 15.32
C THR A 249 -26.20 7.92 16.54
N VAL A 250 -25.20 7.07 16.31
CA VAL A 250 -24.32 6.51 17.35
C VAL A 250 -22.85 6.72 17.01
N ASN A 251 -22.10 7.34 17.93
CA ASN A 251 -20.70 7.67 17.69
C ASN A 251 -19.85 7.75 18.97
N ASN A 252 -18.55 7.95 18.78
CA ASN A 252 -17.56 8.14 19.85
C ASN A 252 -17.56 7.04 20.91
N GLY A 253 -17.79 5.79 20.49
CA GLY A 253 -17.81 4.62 21.38
C GLY A 253 -19.08 4.49 22.24
N ALA A 254 -20.15 5.23 21.93
CA ALA A 254 -21.48 5.01 22.50
C ALA A 254 -22.06 3.66 22.05
N THR A 255 -23.08 3.17 22.76
CA THR A 255 -23.71 1.87 22.49
C THR A 255 -25.22 1.98 22.32
N ILE A 256 -25.75 1.35 21.27
CA ILE A 256 -27.19 1.09 21.10
C ILE A 256 -27.43 -0.41 21.25
N ASN A 257 -28.32 -0.76 22.18
CA ASN A 257 -28.81 -2.12 22.37
C ASN A 257 -30.30 -2.17 21.99
N ALA A 258 -30.61 -2.88 20.90
CA ALA A 258 -31.98 -3.20 20.49
C ALA A 258 -32.15 -4.72 20.54
N ASN A 259 -32.86 -5.24 21.54
CA ASN A 259 -32.88 -6.68 21.81
C ASN A 259 -33.53 -7.51 20.68
N SER A 260 -34.51 -6.94 19.98
CA SER A 260 -35.22 -7.61 18.90
C SER A 260 -34.74 -7.17 17.52
N PHE A 261 -34.84 -5.87 17.20
CA PHE A 261 -34.39 -5.33 15.92
C PHE A 261 -34.30 -3.79 15.91
N ILE A 262 -33.62 -3.28 14.88
CA ILE A 262 -33.76 -1.90 14.42
C ILE A 262 -34.46 -1.93 13.06
N TRP A 263 -35.59 -1.21 12.93
CA TRP A 263 -36.31 -1.06 11.66
C TRP A 263 -36.14 0.38 11.16
N VAL A 264 -35.33 0.53 10.12
CA VAL A 264 -35.01 1.79 9.46
C VAL A 264 -36.07 2.05 8.38
N THR A 265 -37.00 2.95 8.72
CA THR A 265 -38.20 3.33 7.95
C THR A 265 -39.30 2.28 8.01
N LEU A 266 -40.20 2.46 8.98
CA LEU A 266 -41.34 1.58 9.17
C LEU A 266 -42.44 1.84 8.12
N ALA A 267 -42.72 3.11 7.79
CA ALA A 267 -43.90 3.49 7.02
C ALA A 267 -43.61 3.91 5.56
N PRO A 268 -44.54 3.64 4.61
CA PRO A 268 -44.46 4.17 3.25
C PRO A 268 -44.35 5.70 3.22
N GLY A 269 -43.54 6.23 2.29
CA GLY A 269 -43.30 7.68 2.14
C GLY A 269 -42.47 8.35 3.23
N ALA A 270 -42.07 7.62 4.28
CA ALA A 270 -41.23 8.14 5.36
C ALA A 270 -39.74 8.07 5.00
N THR A 271 -38.91 8.71 5.83
CA THR A 271 -37.45 8.68 5.77
C THR A 271 -36.89 8.20 7.11
N GLY A 272 -36.07 7.16 7.07
CA GLY A 272 -35.33 6.63 8.22
C GLY A 272 -33.84 6.62 7.94
N ILE A 273 -33.04 7.16 8.86
CA ILE A 273 -31.58 7.23 8.73
C ILE A 273 -30.93 6.71 10.00
N LEU A 274 -30.10 5.67 9.86
CA LEU A 274 -29.23 5.17 10.92
C LEU A 274 -27.78 5.55 10.60
N ASN A 275 -27.18 6.40 11.42
CA ASN A 275 -25.79 6.83 11.27
C ASN A 275 -24.89 6.15 12.31
N ILE A 276 -23.77 5.59 11.85
CA ILE A 276 -22.66 5.11 12.66
C ILE A 276 -21.47 6.05 12.40
N GLY A 277 -21.06 6.79 13.43
CA GLY A 277 -20.14 7.92 13.31
C GLY A 277 -20.88 9.26 13.14
N GLY A 278 -20.42 10.12 12.25
CA GLY A 278 -21.08 11.38 11.93
C GLY A 278 -22.39 11.17 11.14
N ALA A 279 -23.22 12.21 11.03
CA ALA A 279 -24.29 12.20 10.03
C ALA A 279 -23.71 12.38 8.61
N GLN A 280 -24.43 11.95 7.58
CA GLN A 280 -23.99 12.15 6.19
C GLN A 280 -23.87 13.65 5.87
N GLY A 281 -22.72 14.06 5.32
CA GLY A 281 -22.42 15.46 5.03
C GLY A 281 -21.80 16.24 6.20
N GLU A 282 -21.74 15.63 7.39
CA GLU A 282 -21.02 16.16 8.54
C GLU A 282 -19.62 15.53 8.66
N ALA A 283 -18.80 16.06 9.58
CA ALA A 283 -17.49 15.50 9.88
C ALA A 283 -17.60 14.07 10.44
N GLU A 284 -16.76 13.17 9.92
CA GLU A 284 -16.67 11.80 10.43
C GLU A 284 -16.29 11.77 11.91
N GLN A 285 -16.83 10.78 12.64
CA GLN A 285 -16.55 10.55 14.06
C GLN A 285 -16.16 9.09 14.28
N PRO A 286 -15.37 8.74 15.30
CA PRO A 286 -15.22 7.35 15.72
C PRO A 286 -16.58 6.63 15.80
N ALA A 287 -16.63 5.37 15.37
CA ALA A 287 -17.86 4.59 15.33
C ALA A 287 -18.41 4.37 16.76
N GLY A 288 -19.74 4.32 16.87
CA GLY A 288 -20.44 3.74 18.01
C GLY A 288 -20.81 2.28 17.74
N SER A 289 -21.12 1.53 18.79
CA SER A 289 -21.51 0.12 18.69
C SER A 289 -23.01 -0.06 18.56
N ILE A 290 -23.42 -0.98 17.68
CA ILE A 290 -24.81 -1.39 17.51
C ILE A 290 -24.93 -2.87 17.84
N ASN A 291 -25.77 -3.20 18.81
CA ASN A 291 -26.09 -4.55 19.22
C ASN A 291 -27.57 -4.82 18.93
N THR A 292 -27.84 -5.52 17.82
CA THR A 292 -29.19 -5.94 17.43
C THR A 292 -29.16 -7.26 16.68
N PRO A 293 -30.17 -8.14 16.79
CA PRO A 293 -30.25 -9.35 15.98
C PRO A 293 -30.27 -9.10 14.47
N PHE A 294 -30.88 -8.00 14.01
CA PHE A 294 -30.86 -7.56 12.62
C PHE A 294 -31.25 -6.08 12.46
N ILE A 295 -30.94 -5.53 11.29
CA ILE A 295 -31.38 -4.21 10.83
C ILE A 295 -32.26 -4.42 9.59
N HIS A 296 -33.52 -3.97 9.64
CA HIS A 296 -34.44 -4.03 8.52
C HIS A 296 -34.58 -2.66 7.86
N LEU A 297 -34.42 -2.58 6.55
CA LEU A 297 -34.53 -1.36 5.76
C LEU A 297 -35.85 -1.34 4.99
N GLY A 298 -36.53 -0.20 4.99
CA GLY A 298 -37.69 0.03 4.15
C GLY A 298 -39.01 -0.41 4.74
N ALA A 299 -40.06 0.24 4.22
CA ALA A 299 -41.43 -0.18 4.42
C ALA A 299 -41.77 -1.36 3.49
N ALA A 300 -43.02 -1.84 3.57
CA ALA A 300 -43.51 -2.90 2.69
C ALA A 300 -43.53 -2.53 1.20
N ASP A 301 -43.48 -1.23 0.88
CA ASP A 301 -43.41 -0.71 -0.50
C ASP A 301 -42.13 0.10 -0.77
N ALA A 302 -41.88 0.39 -2.05
CA ALA A 302 -40.69 1.10 -2.50
C ALA A 302 -40.77 2.64 -2.36
N SER A 303 -41.78 3.18 -1.66
CA SER A 303 -41.95 4.63 -1.52
C SER A 303 -41.16 5.25 -0.36
N SER A 304 -40.64 4.40 0.53
CA SER A 304 -39.84 4.81 1.69
C SER A 304 -38.38 5.11 1.32
N SER A 305 -37.74 6.02 2.07
CA SER A 305 -36.28 6.28 1.99
C SER A 305 -35.59 5.75 3.25
N SER A 306 -34.79 4.71 3.11
CA SER A 306 -34.13 4.03 4.24
C SER A 306 -32.64 3.99 4.02
N VAL A 307 -31.89 4.51 4.99
CA VAL A 307 -30.45 4.68 4.82
C VAL A 307 -29.69 4.20 6.07
N VAL A 308 -28.65 3.41 5.86
CA VAL A 308 -27.60 3.14 6.84
C VAL A 308 -26.32 3.82 6.38
N ASN A 309 -25.78 4.71 7.20
CA ASN A 309 -24.58 5.50 6.91
C ASN A 309 -23.44 5.12 7.85
N PHE A 310 -22.32 4.72 7.28
CA PHE A 310 -21.03 4.60 7.95
C PHE A 310 -20.19 5.83 7.62
N ASN A 311 -20.28 6.85 8.47
CA ASN A 311 -19.45 8.06 8.40
C ASN A 311 -18.49 8.10 9.58
N HIS A 312 -17.60 7.12 9.64
CA HIS A 312 -16.66 6.98 10.75
C HIS A 312 -15.20 6.86 10.33
N SER A 313 -14.30 7.16 11.28
CA SER A 313 -12.84 7.09 11.12
C SER A 313 -12.19 5.85 11.77
N SER A 314 -12.98 4.97 12.39
CA SER A 314 -12.48 3.73 13.02
C SER A 314 -11.84 2.76 12.01
N ALA A 315 -10.69 2.20 12.35
CA ALA A 315 -9.89 1.35 11.46
C ALA A 315 -10.39 -0.11 11.32
N ASP A 316 -11.21 -0.58 12.26
CA ASP A 316 -11.61 -1.99 12.40
C ASP A 316 -13.05 -2.14 12.95
N PHE A 317 -13.96 -1.22 12.59
CA PHE A 317 -15.35 -1.33 13.02
C PHE A 317 -16.00 -2.58 12.42
N VAL A 318 -16.70 -3.37 13.24
CA VAL A 318 -17.42 -4.58 12.81
C VAL A 318 -18.91 -4.43 13.07
N LEU A 319 -19.72 -4.58 12.03
CA LEU A 319 -21.17 -4.72 12.15
C LEU A 319 -21.56 -6.20 11.97
N ALA A 320 -21.91 -6.84 13.09
CA ALA A 320 -22.34 -8.23 13.11
C ALA A 320 -23.82 -8.43 12.73
N SER A 321 -24.64 -7.40 12.91
CA SER A 321 -26.07 -7.44 12.61
C SER A 321 -26.30 -7.56 11.09
N PRO A 322 -27.01 -8.59 10.59
CA PRO A 322 -27.41 -8.65 9.19
C PRO A 322 -28.35 -7.50 8.84
N ILE A 323 -28.12 -6.93 7.66
CA ILE A 323 -28.95 -5.90 7.04
C ILE A 323 -29.85 -6.58 6.00
N GLN A 324 -31.15 -6.31 6.09
CA GLN A 324 -32.18 -6.89 5.22
C GLN A 324 -33.19 -5.84 4.78
N GLY A 325 -34.08 -6.17 3.83
CA GLY A 325 -35.12 -5.26 3.34
C GLY A 325 -34.68 -4.45 2.12
N ASN A 326 -35.29 -3.29 1.88
CA ASN A 326 -34.97 -2.41 0.76
C ASN A 326 -34.51 -1.04 1.26
N GLY A 327 -33.26 -0.68 0.97
CA GLY A 327 -32.68 0.60 1.37
C GLY A 327 -31.24 0.76 0.93
N GLN A 328 -30.70 1.93 1.21
CA GLN A 328 -29.35 2.33 0.83
C GLN A 328 -28.37 2.08 1.96
N VAL A 329 -27.19 1.58 1.62
CA VAL A 329 -26.06 1.43 2.57
C VAL A 329 -24.88 2.26 2.05
N ASN A 330 -24.32 3.11 2.90
CA ASN A 330 -23.28 4.05 2.50
C ASN A 330 -22.03 3.92 3.37
N GLN A 331 -20.88 3.67 2.75
CA GLN A 331 -19.56 3.83 3.34
C GLN A 331 -18.98 5.17 2.87
N VAL A 332 -18.99 6.17 3.76
CA VAL A 332 -18.64 7.57 3.44
C VAL A 332 -17.55 8.16 4.34
N GLY A 333 -17.18 7.47 5.42
CA GLY A 333 -16.07 7.85 6.30
C GLY A 333 -14.74 7.21 5.88
N SER A 334 -13.62 7.73 6.36
CA SER A 334 -12.27 7.23 6.06
C SER A 334 -11.96 5.87 6.68
N GLY A 335 -12.79 5.38 7.60
CA GLY A 335 -12.57 4.13 8.31
C GLY A 335 -12.87 2.88 7.50
N THR A 336 -12.74 1.74 8.17
CA THR A 336 -13.07 0.42 7.63
C THR A 336 -14.31 -0.13 8.34
N THR A 337 -15.36 -0.41 7.59
CA THR A 337 -16.55 -1.15 8.07
C THR A 337 -16.45 -2.59 7.64
N THR A 338 -16.35 -3.51 8.58
CA THR A 338 -16.42 -4.95 8.32
C THR A 338 -17.85 -5.44 8.53
N LEU A 339 -18.50 -5.92 7.46
CA LEU A 339 -19.80 -6.60 7.58
C LEU A 339 -19.57 -8.08 7.86
N SER A 340 -20.13 -8.61 8.95
CA SER A 340 -20.05 -10.04 9.29
C SER A 340 -21.42 -10.72 9.43
N GLY A 341 -22.50 -9.93 9.39
CA GLY A 341 -23.87 -10.42 9.21
C GLY A 341 -24.09 -11.08 7.84
N SER A 342 -25.16 -11.86 7.69
CA SER A 342 -25.58 -12.35 6.37
C SER A 342 -26.53 -11.33 5.75
N ASN A 343 -25.99 -10.41 4.95
CA ASN A 343 -26.78 -9.30 4.39
C ASN A 343 -27.52 -9.75 3.12
N ASN A 344 -28.80 -9.36 3.00
CA ASN A 344 -29.64 -9.70 1.86
C ASN A 344 -30.52 -8.52 1.39
N TYR A 345 -30.20 -7.30 1.84
CA TYR A 345 -30.92 -6.09 1.46
C TYR A 345 -30.83 -5.80 -0.05
N ALA A 346 -31.89 -5.23 -0.61
CA ALA A 346 -31.90 -4.62 -1.93
C ALA A 346 -31.69 -3.11 -1.81
N GLY A 347 -31.33 -2.47 -2.92
CA GLY A 347 -30.97 -1.05 -2.98
C GLY A 347 -29.51 -0.86 -3.36
N ASN A 348 -29.02 0.37 -3.29
CA ASN A 348 -27.66 0.70 -3.68
C ASN A 348 -26.73 0.66 -2.46
N THR A 349 -25.54 0.12 -2.65
CA THR A 349 -24.41 0.26 -1.73
C THR A 349 -23.41 1.24 -2.32
N TYR A 350 -23.25 2.41 -1.71
CA TYR A 350 -22.26 3.40 -2.14
C TYR A 350 -21.03 3.34 -1.24
N ILE A 351 -19.87 3.24 -1.86
CA ILE A 351 -18.56 3.28 -1.18
C ILE A 351 -17.82 4.48 -1.76
N THR A 352 -17.95 5.61 -1.08
CA THR A 352 -17.42 6.90 -1.59
C THR A 352 -16.11 7.30 -0.95
N LYS A 353 -15.79 6.76 0.24
CA LYS A 353 -14.55 6.98 0.98
C LYS A 353 -14.30 5.80 1.91
N GLY A 354 -13.03 5.48 2.17
CA GLY A 354 -12.67 4.42 3.11
C GLY A 354 -13.03 3.03 2.60
N SER A 355 -13.17 2.06 3.51
CA SER A 355 -13.26 0.65 3.12
C SER A 355 -14.53 -0.04 3.62
N LEU A 356 -15.24 -0.73 2.72
CA LEU A 356 -16.26 -1.71 3.08
C LEU A 356 -15.65 -3.11 2.93
N ARG A 357 -15.50 -3.81 4.05
CA ARG A 357 -14.78 -5.07 4.18
C ARG A 357 -15.71 -6.25 4.45
N ALA A 358 -15.44 -7.39 3.82
CA ALA A 358 -16.13 -8.63 4.13
C ALA A 358 -15.55 -9.30 5.39
N GLY A 359 -16.42 -9.71 6.31
CA GLY A 359 -16.06 -10.46 7.51
C GLY A 359 -16.23 -11.98 7.40
N LYS A 360 -16.84 -12.47 6.32
CA LYS A 360 -17.00 -13.90 6.00
C LYS A 360 -17.46 -14.09 4.54
N GLU A 361 -17.41 -15.33 4.08
CA GLU A 361 -18.01 -15.78 2.80
C GLU A 361 -19.46 -15.31 2.63
N ASN A 362 -19.78 -14.76 1.46
CA ASN A 362 -21.13 -14.31 1.08
C ASN A 362 -21.82 -13.39 2.13
N THR A 363 -21.07 -12.48 2.73
CA THR A 363 -21.60 -11.48 3.68
C THR A 363 -22.19 -10.28 2.96
N PHE A 364 -21.61 -9.87 1.83
CA PHE A 364 -22.14 -8.78 1.01
C PHE A 364 -23.45 -9.20 0.34
N SER A 365 -24.39 -8.25 0.24
CA SER A 365 -25.71 -8.55 -0.32
C SER A 365 -25.63 -8.83 -1.83
N PRO A 366 -26.06 -10.02 -2.30
CA PRO A 366 -26.11 -10.35 -3.72
C PRO A 366 -27.28 -9.65 -4.45
N ASN A 367 -28.14 -8.95 -3.71
CA ASN A 367 -29.30 -8.22 -4.23
C ASN A 367 -29.04 -6.71 -4.40
N SER A 368 -27.87 -6.22 -3.96
CA SER A 368 -27.51 -4.80 -4.00
C SER A 368 -26.63 -4.48 -5.21
N ASP A 369 -26.88 -3.31 -5.79
CA ASP A 369 -26.00 -2.69 -6.78
C ASP A 369 -24.88 -1.96 -6.02
N TYR A 370 -23.60 -2.27 -6.30
CA TYR A 370 -22.45 -1.65 -5.62
C TYR A 370 -21.84 -0.57 -6.51
N ILE A 371 -21.60 0.61 -5.93
CA ILE A 371 -20.97 1.75 -6.59
C ILE A 371 -19.75 2.16 -5.75
N VAL A 372 -18.56 1.99 -6.30
CA VAL A 372 -17.28 2.31 -5.65
C VAL A 372 -16.68 3.53 -6.33
N ASP A 373 -16.72 4.70 -5.69
CA ASP A 373 -16.14 5.93 -6.23
C ASP A 373 -14.61 5.95 -6.01
N ASN A 374 -13.92 6.95 -6.57
CA ASN A 374 -12.45 7.05 -6.62
C ASN A 374 -11.74 6.82 -5.26
N ASP A 375 -12.29 7.35 -4.16
CA ASP A 375 -11.72 7.23 -2.81
C ASP A 375 -12.30 6.03 -2.02
N GLY A 376 -13.18 5.26 -2.64
CA GLY A 376 -13.82 4.09 -2.09
C GLY A 376 -13.01 2.81 -2.30
N HIS A 377 -13.09 1.92 -1.31
CA HIS A 377 -12.45 0.62 -1.34
C HIS A 377 -13.42 -0.50 -0.98
N LEU A 378 -13.62 -1.44 -1.91
CA LEU A 378 -14.32 -2.70 -1.68
C LEU A 378 -13.29 -3.79 -1.37
N ASP A 379 -13.30 -4.29 -0.14
CA ASP A 379 -12.32 -5.25 0.36
C ASP A 379 -12.99 -6.59 0.66
N LEU A 380 -12.67 -7.62 -0.12
CA LEU A 380 -13.23 -8.96 0.11
C LEU A 380 -12.51 -9.70 1.24
N ASN A 381 -11.35 -9.22 1.70
CA ASN A 381 -10.62 -9.78 2.83
C ASN A 381 -10.43 -11.30 2.73
N SER A 382 -10.12 -11.77 1.51
CA SER A 382 -9.96 -13.18 1.17
C SER A 382 -11.21 -14.06 1.34
N TYR A 383 -12.41 -13.47 1.31
CA TYR A 383 -13.69 -14.19 1.32
C TYR A 383 -14.43 -14.00 0.00
N SER A 384 -14.90 -15.08 -0.61
CA SER A 384 -15.66 -14.99 -1.87
C SER A 384 -17.02 -14.32 -1.66
N GLN A 385 -17.39 -13.43 -2.59
CA GLN A 385 -18.60 -12.61 -2.50
C GLN A 385 -19.39 -12.65 -3.80
N ALA A 386 -20.70 -12.43 -3.68
CA ALA A 386 -21.60 -12.21 -4.81
C ALA A 386 -22.30 -10.87 -4.68
N LEU A 387 -22.38 -10.13 -5.79
CA LEU A 387 -23.04 -8.82 -5.90
C LEU A 387 -24.07 -8.85 -7.03
N LYS A 388 -25.04 -7.94 -7.03
CA LYS A 388 -25.99 -7.82 -8.14
C LYS A 388 -25.32 -7.17 -9.35
N THR A 389 -24.76 -5.97 -9.16
CA THR A 389 -23.94 -5.26 -10.15
C THR A 389 -22.78 -4.57 -9.44
N LEU A 390 -21.76 -4.19 -10.20
CA LEU A 390 -20.63 -3.41 -9.68
C LEU A 390 -20.26 -2.30 -10.68
N THR A 391 -20.29 -1.06 -10.19
CA THR A 391 -19.68 0.12 -10.84
C THR A 391 -18.39 0.47 -10.10
N LEU A 392 -17.24 0.38 -10.76
CA LEU A 392 -15.92 0.52 -10.13
C LEU A 392 -15.13 1.72 -10.69
N ALA A 393 -14.96 2.76 -9.88
CA ALA A 393 -14.01 3.86 -10.12
C ALA A 393 -12.88 3.89 -9.08
N GLY A 394 -13.14 3.42 -7.86
CA GLY A 394 -12.13 3.22 -6.80
C GLY A 394 -11.39 1.89 -6.91
N THR A 395 -11.15 1.23 -5.76
CA THR A 395 -10.37 -0.02 -5.69
C THR A 395 -11.20 -1.18 -5.17
N THR A 396 -11.10 -2.34 -5.82
CA THR A 396 -11.58 -3.63 -5.31
C THR A 396 -10.39 -4.55 -5.06
N THR A 397 -10.24 -5.07 -3.83
CA THR A 397 -9.22 -6.08 -3.50
C THR A 397 -9.90 -7.40 -3.17
N LEU A 398 -9.50 -8.47 -3.88
CA LEU A 398 -10.11 -9.79 -3.72
C LEU A 398 -9.53 -10.54 -2.52
N SER A 399 -8.21 -10.53 -2.37
CA SER A 399 -7.51 -11.28 -1.33
C SER A 399 -6.27 -10.54 -0.84
N SER A 400 -5.67 -11.08 0.22
CA SER A 400 -4.31 -10.78 0.67
C SER A 400 -3.49 -12.07 0.75
N TYR A 401 -2.17 -11.95 0.63
CA TYR A 401 -1.23 -13.06 0.74
C TYR A 401 -0.12 -12.76 1.74
N GLU A 402 0.15 -13.70 2.65
CA GLU A 402 1.31 -13.67 3.53
C GLU A 402 2.36 -14.67 3.03
N GLN A 403 3.60 -14.20 2.80
CA GLN A 403 4.68 -15.06 2.32
C GLN A 403 4.88 -16.30 3.20
N GLY A 404 5.02 -17.46 2.57
CA GLY A 404 5.26 -18.74 3.24
C GLY A 404 3.98 -19.47 3.69
N HIS A 405 2.80 -18.88 3.50
CA HIS A 405 1.51 -19.54 3.73
C HIS A 405 0.93 -20.10 2.42
N GLU A 406 0.01 -21.06 2.54
CA GLU A 406 -0.75 -21.57 1.39
C GLU A 406 -1.76 -20.52 0.91
N PHE A 407 -1.73 -20.21 -0.38
CA PHE A 407 -2.66 -19.25 -0.98
C PHE A 407 -4.04 -19.87 -1.19
N THR A 408 -5.08 -19.23 -0.64
CA THR A 408 -6.48 -19.60 -0.89
C THR A 408 -7.10 -18.57 -1.85
N PRO A 409 -7.52 -18.98 -3.07
CA PRO A 409 -8.06 -18.07 -4.05
C PRO A 409 -9.45 -17.58 -3.67
N THR A 410 -9.74 -16.33 -3.98
CA THR A 410 -11.01 -15.65 -3.73
C THR A 410 -11.72 -15.32 -5.02
N THR A 411 -13.04 -15.53 -5.05
CA THR A 411 -13.88 -15.22 -6.22
C THR A 411 -14.85 -14.09 -5.91
N LEU A 412 -14.85 -13.05 -6.75
CA LEU A 412 -15.92 -12.06 -6.81
C LEU A 412 -16.86 -12.39 -7.96
N THR A 413 -18.13 -12.66 -7.65
CA THR A 413 -19.17 -12.92 -8.65
C THR A 413 -20.11 -11.74 -8.78
N ILE A 414 -20.27 -11.22 -9.99
CA ILE A 414 -21.24 -10.18 -10.34
C ILE A 414 -22.39 -10.86 -11.09
N ASN A 415 -23.57 -10.93 -10.47
CA ASN A 415 -24.73 -11.64 -11.02
C ASN A 415 -25.38 -10.93 -12.23
N GLY A 416 -25.08 -9.65 -12.41
CA GLY A 416 -25.49 -8.82 -13.54
C GLY A 416 -24.28 -8.15 -14.19
N ASN A 417 -24.41 -6.88 -14.51
CA ASN A 417 -23.39 -6.14 -15.27
C ASN A 417 -22.27 -5.60 -14.38
N TYR A 418 -21.08 -5.52 -14.96
CA TYR A 418 -19.89 -4.90 -14.40
C TYR A 418 -19.49 -3.69 -15.27
N THR A 419 -19.38 -2.52 -14.67
CA THR A 419 -18.94 -1.30 -15.36
C THR A 419 -17.77 -0.70 -14.58
N ALA A 420 -16.74 -0.25 -15.27
CA ALA A 420 -15.60 0.40 -14.61
C ALA A 420 -15.23 1.74 -15.28
N ASN A 421 -14.75 2.67 -14.46
CA ASN A 421 -14.27 3.99 -14.87
C ASN A 421 -12.85 4.18 -14.32
N ASP A 422 -11.88 3.50 -14.95
CA ASP A 422 -10.46 3.44 -14.56
C ASP A 422 -10.19 2.88 -13.15
N GLY A 423 -11.17 2.14 -12.62
CA GLY A 423 -11.09 1.50 -11.32
C GLY A 423 -10.03 0.39 -11.25
N LEU A 424 -9.50 0.16 -10.05
CA LEU A 424 -8.43 -0.80 -9.80
C LEU A 424 -8.98 -2.11 -9.24
N LEU A 425 -8.66 -3.23 -9.91
CA LEU A 425 -8.87 -4.59 -9.43
C LEU A 425 -7.53 -5.16 -8.94
N VAL A 426 -7.43 -5.47 -7.65
CA VAL A 426 -6.26 -6.08 -7.03
C VAL A 426 -6.51 -7.56 -6.77
N MET A 427 -5.63 -8.40 -7.30
CA MET A 427 -5.72 -9.85 -7.27
C MET A 427 -4.40 -10.48 -6.82
N HIS A 428 -4.47 -11.69 -6.30
CA HIS A 428 -3.32 -12.54 -6.06
C HIS A 428 -3.40 -13.81 -6.92
N THR A 429 -2.24 -14.24 -7.39
CA THR A 429 -2.08 -15.44 -8.21
C THR A 429 -0.80 -16.14 -7.82
N VAL A 430 -0.84 -17.48 -7.68
CA VAL A 430 0.38 -18.30 -7.65
C VAL A 430 0.91 -18.33 -9.08
N LEU A 431 1.70 -17.34 -9.47
CA LEU A 431 2.13 -17.17 -10.87
C LEU A 431 2.94 -18.40 -11.34
N GLY A 432 2.39 -19.09 -12.34
CA GLY A 432 2.91 -20.34 -12.88
C GLY A 432 2.34 -20.61 -14.27
N ASP A 433 1.92 -21.85 -14.50
CA ASP A 433 1.33 -22.31 -15.77
C ASP A 433 -0.19 -22.09 -15.81
N ASP A 434 -0.87 -22.55 -16.86
CA ASP A 434 -2.32 -22.36 -17.07
C ASP A 434 -3.21 -22.89 -15.94
N ASN A 435 -2.71 -23.80 -15.10
CA ASN A 435 -3.44 -24.38 -13.96
C ASN A 435 -3.20 -23.62 -12.65
N SER A 436 -2.55 -22.47 -12.70
CA SER A 436 -2.22 -21.65 -11.53
C SER A 436 -3.46 -21.33 -10.69
N VAL A 437 -3.30 -21.47 -9.38
CA VAL A 437 -4.30 -21.03 -8.41
C VAL A 437 -4.34 -19.50 -8.41
N THR A 438 -5.53 -18.94 -8.64
CA THR A 438 -5.71 -17.50 -8.81
C THR A 438 -7.04 -17.04 -8.23
N ASP A 439 -7.06 -15.83 -7.72
CA ASP A 439 -8.31 -15.09 -7.56
C ASP A 439 -9.05 -14.96 -8.91
N LYS A 440 -10.36 -14.75 -8.86
CA LYS A 440 -11.20 -14.59 -10.06
C LYS A 440 -12.28 -13.53 -9.92
N LEU A 441 -12.48 -12.77 -11.00
CA LEU A 441 -13.70 -11.99 -11.23
C LEU A 441 -14.60 -12.76 -12.22
N ILE A 442 -15.83 -13.08 -11.81
CA ILE A 442 -16.83 -13.73 -12.67
C ILE A 442 -17.99 -12.74 -12.89
N VAL A 443 -18.29 -12.40 -14.14
CA VAL A 443 -19.39 -11.51 -14.52
C VAL A 443 -20.42 -12.29 -15.30
N LYS A 444 -21.63 -12.41 -14.75
CA LYS A 444 -22.75 -13.14 -15.37
C LYS A 444 -23.52 -12.33 -16.41
N GLY A 445 -23.42 -11.00 -16.34
CA GLY A 445 -23.94 -10.08 -17.36
C GLY A 445 -22.84 -9.50 -18.26
N ASP A 446 -23.06 -8.27 -18.71
CA ASP A 446 -22.16 -7.56 -19.62
C ASP A 446 -21.06 -6.80 -18.87
N THR A 447 -19.90 -6.63 -19.51
CA THR A 447 -18.82 -5.76 -19.05
C THR A 447 -18.71 -4.51 -19.92
N SER A 448 -18.34 -3.38 -19.32
CA SER A 448 -18.11 -2.11 -20.03
C SER A 448 -17.11 -1.21 -19.31
N GLY A 449 -16.49 -0.28 -20.04
CA GLY A 449 -15.53 0.69 -19.50
C GLY A 449 -14.12 0.13 -19.31
N SER A 450 -13.29 0.75 -18.48
CA SER A 450 -11.88 0.38 -18.28
C SER A 450 -11.58 0.02 -16.83
N THR A 451 -10.87 -1.09 -16.64
CA THR A 451 -10.38 -1.58 -15.35
C THR A 451 -8.88 -1.75 -15.41
N ARG A 452 -8.17 -1.24 -14.40
CA ARG A 452 -6.74 -1.49 -14.20
C ARG A 452 -6.61 -2.74 -13.32
N VAL A 453 -5.73 -3.66 -13.68
CA VAL A 453 -5.58 -4.97 -13.02
C VAL A 453 -4.17 -5.09 -12.46
N MET A 454 -4.06 -5.09 -11.13
CA MET A 454 -2.83 -5.38 -10.41
C MET A 454 -2.86 -6.84 -9.94
N VAL A 455 -1.83 -7.61 -10.29
CA VAL A 455 -1.68 -8.99 -9.83
C VAL A 455 -0.40 -9.12 -9.04
N ASN A 456 -0.55 -9.52 -7.78
CA ASN A 456 0.55 -9.81 -6.88
C ASN A 456 0.85 -11.31 -6.87
N ASN A 457 2.13 -11.66 -6.85
CA ASN A 457 2.56 -13.05 -6.76
C ASN A 457 2.25 -13.64 -5.38
N ALA A 458 1.60 -14.79 -5.33
CA ALA A 458 1.23 -15.50 -4.12
C ALA A 458 2.13 -16.73 -3.86
N GLY A 459 3.45 -16.58 -4.07
CA GLY A 459 4.43 -17.66 -3.93
C GLY A 459 4.58 -18.55 -5.17
N GLY A 460 4.15 -18.07 -6.34
CA GLY A 460 4.44 -18.74 -7.61
C GLY A 460 5.89 -18.56 -8.04
N LEU A 461 6.44 -19.58 -8.70
CA LEU A 461 7.84 -19.62 -9.17
C LEU A 461 8.00 -19.10 -10.60
N GLY A 462 6.88 -18.78 -11.26
CA GLY A 462 6.83 -18.48 -12.68
C GLY A 462 6.91 -19.74 -13.55
N ALA A 463 6.13 -19.76 -14.62
CA ALA A 463 6.21 -20.78 -15.66
C ALA A 463 5.61 -20.27 -16.97
N ASN A 464 5.79 -21.05 -18.03
CA ASN A 464 5.17 -20.77 -19.32
C ASN A 464 3.67 -21.03 -19.26
N THR A 465 2.90 -20.11 -19.82
CA THR A 465 1.47 -20.29 -20.07
C THR A 465 1.24 -20.67 -21.53
N LEU A 466 0.42 -21.68 -21.82
CA LEU A 466 0.05 -22.02 -23.20
C LEU A 466 -1.28 -21.39 -23.61
N GLU A 467 -2.28 -21.47 -22.73
CA GLU A 467 -3.60 -20.86 -22.86
C GLU A 467 -3.74 -19.58 -22.03
N GLY A 468 -2.98 -19.47 -20.92
CA GLY A 468 -3.04 -18.38 -19.96
C GLY A 468 -3.76 -18.77 -18.66
N ILE A 469 -3.47 -18.03 -17.59
CA ILE A 469 -4.15 -18.16 -16.29
C ILE A 469 -5.43 -17.32 -16.33
N LYS A 470 -6.61 -17.94 -16.32
CA LYS A 470 -7.89 -17.20 -16.41
C LYS A 470 -8.18 -16.41 -15.12
N ILE A 471 -8.23 -15.08 -15.23
CA ILE A 471 -8.46 -14.16 -14.11
C ILE A 471 -9.84 -13.45 -14.17
N VAL A 472 -10.39 -13.27 -15.37
CA VAL A 472 -11.75 -12.73 -15.56
C VAL A 472 -12.55 -13.63 -16.48
N GLU A 473 -13.73 -14.03 -16.00
CA GLU A 473 -14.73 -14.78 -16.76
C GLU A 473 -15.96 -13.90 -17.01
N VAL A 474 -16.42 -13.84 -18.26
CA VAL A 474 -17.61 -13.05 -18.65
C VAL A 474 -18.58 -13.97 -19.37
N ASP A 475 -19.84 -14.05 -18.93
CA ASP A 475 -20.88 -14.83 -19.59
C ASP A 475 -21.69 -14.00 -20.61
N GLY A 476 -21.83 -12.69 -20.39
CA GLY A 476 -22.52 -11.73 -21.28
C GLY A 476 -21.61 -11.11 -22.34
N LEU A 477 -21.88 -9.87 -22.76
CA LEU A 477 -21.02 -9.14 -23.69
C LEU A 477 -19.72 -8.66 -22.99
N SER A 478 -18.56 -8.95 -23.60
CA SER A 478 -17.25 -8.63 -23.04
C SER A 478 -16.66 -7.34 -23.64
N GLU A 479 -17.35 -6.21 -23.51
CA GLU A 479 -16.92 -4.92 -24.08
C GLU A 479 -16.07 -4.08 -23.10
N GLY A 480 -15.93 -4.52 -21.83
CA GLY A 480 -15.01 -3.92 -20.87
C GLY A 480 -13.56 -4.26 -21.19
N VAL A 481 -12.65 -3.32 -20.91
CA VAL A 481 -11.20 -3.48 -21.10
C VAL A 481 -10.51 -3.65 -19.76
N PHE A 482 -9.69 -4.69 -19.63
CA PHE A 482 -8.85 -4.93 -18.46
C PHE A 482 -7.39 -4.72 -18.84
N SER A 483 -6.79 -3.63 -18.36
CA SER A 483 -5.40 -3.25 -18.64
C SER A 483 -4.52 -3.59 -17.45
N LYS A 484 -3.29 -4.02 -17.73
CA LYS A 484 -2.30 -4.33 -16.70
C LYS A 484 -1.90 -3.05 -15.93
N GLU A 485 -1.93 -3.11 -14.59
CA GLU A 485 -1.36 -2.12 -13.69
C GLU A 485 -0.03 -2.65 -13.12
N GLY A 486 1.06 -1.89 -13.32
CA GLY A 486 2.39 -2.30 -12.88
C GLY A 486 2.98 -3.48 -13.66
N ARG A 487 4.03 -4.10 -13.12
CA ARG A 487 4.63 -5.33 -13.66
C ARG A 487 4.19 -6.53 -12.86
N ILE A 488 3.82 -7.60 -13.56
CA ILE A 488 3.41 -8.87 -12.98
C ILE A 488 4.54 -9.85 -13.25
N VAL A 489 5.30 -10.20 -12.21
CA VAL A 489 6.54 -10.96 -12.34
C VAL A 489 6.61 -12.12 -11.35
N ALA A 490 7.16 -13.23 -11.80
CA ALA A 490 7.54 -14.36 -10.94
C ALA A 490 8.67 -15.16 -11.62
N GLY A 491 9.68 -15.52 -10.84
CA GLY A 491 10.88 -16.16 -11.39
C GLY A 491 11.47 -15.32 -12.52
N PRO A 492 11.85 -15.94 -13.64
CA PRO A 492 12.43 -15.24 -14.79
C PRO A 492 11.39 -14.59 -15.73
N TYR A 493 10.08 -14.68 -15.44
CA TYR A 493 9.01 -14.35 -16.40
C TYR A 493 8.26 -13.04 -16.08
N ASP A 494 7.92 -12.30 -17.13
CA ASP A 494 6.89 -11.25 -17.10
C ASP A 494 5.55 -11.83 -17.59
N TYR A 495 4.46 -11.42 -16.93
CA TYR A 495 3.09 -11.76 -17.32
C TYR A 495 2.34 -10.51 -17.82
N ASN A 496 1.48 -10.73 -18.82
CA ASN A 496 0.60 -9.70 -19.38
C ASN A 496 -0.88 -10.08 -19.22
N VAL A 497 -1.73 -9.07 -19.07
CA VAL A 497 -3.19 -9.24 -19.11
C VAL A 497 -3.64 -9.19 -20.56
N VAL A 498 -4.22 -10.29 -21.06
CA VAL A 498 -4.63 -10.44 -22.45
C VAL A 498 -6.06 -10.96 -22.52
N LYS A 499 -6.85 -10.38 -23.42
CA LYS A 499 -8.16 -10.93 -23.80
C LYS A 499 -7.94 -12.09 -24.77
N SER A 500 -8.25 -13.31 -24.34
CA SER A 500 -8.34 -14.47 -25.23
C SER A 500 -9.79 -14.70 -25.63
N ASP A 501 -10.07 -15.64 -26.55
CA ASP A 501 -11.39 -16.09 -27.01
C ASP A 501 -12.46 -15.00 -27.33
N ASN A 502 -12.04 -13.74 -27.45
CA ASN A 502 -12.86 -12.53 -27.48
C ASN A 502 -13.86 -12.39 -26.30
N GLN A 503 -13.69 -13.13 -25.21
CA GLN A 503 -14.64 -13.19 -24.11
C GLN A 503 -13.97 -13.01 -22.74
N ASN A 504 -12.92 -13.77 -22.46
CA ASN A 504 -12.31 -13.90 -21.14
C ASN A 504 -10.90 -13.29 -21.09
N TRP A 505 -10.43 -12.96 -19.88
CA TRP A 505 -9.12 -12.35 -19.68
C TRP A 505 -8.18 -13.25 -18.88
N PHE A 506 -6.95 -13.31 -19.36
CA PHE A 506 -5.93 -14.25 -18.89
C PHE A 506 -4.61 -13.53 -18.61
N LEU A 507 -3.81 -14.10 -17.71
CA LEU A 507 -2.40 -13.78 -17.59
C LEU A 507 -1.59 -14.69 -18.51
N THR A 508 -0.73 -14.11 -19.34
CA THR A 508 0.15 -14.87 -20.24
C THR A 508 1.61 -14.45 -20.08
N SER A 509 2.50 -15.44 -20.00
CA SER A 509 3.97 -15.27 -20.04
C SER A 509 4.56 -15.46 -21.46
N GLU A 510 3.69 -15.53 -22.47
CA GLU A 510 4.03 -15.65 -23.89
C GLU A 510 3.36 -14.55 -24.72
N ILE A 511 4.00 -14.20 -25.84
CA ILE A 511 3.34 -13.41 -26.90
C ILE A 511 2.55 -14.38 -27.80
N PRO A 512 1.24 -14.14 -28.04
CA PRO A 512 0.46 -14.97 -28.94
C PRO A 512 1.06 -15.01 -30.36
N ALA A 513 0.92 -16.15 -31.04
CA ALA A 513 1.31 -16.30 -32.43
C ALA A 513 0.43 -15.42 -33.35
N GLY A 514 0.86 -14.19 -33.65
CA GLY A 514 0.16 -13.22 -34.52
C GLY A 514 0.93 -11.88 -34.59
N PRO A 515 0.48 -10.89 -35.40
CA PRO A 515 1.12 -9.58 -35.45
C PRO A 515 0.93 -8.85 -34.10
N TYR A 516 1.91 -9.00 -33.22
CA TYR A 516 2.03 -8.26 -31.97
C TYR A 516 2.64 -6.90 -32.26
N THR A 517 1.95 -5.84 -31.85
CA THR A 517 2.55 -4.51 -31.67
C THR A 517 2.90 -4.41 -30.18
N PRO A 518 4.19 -4.19 -29.83
CA PRO A 518 4.58 -3.93 -28.45
C PRO A 518 3.71 -2.83 -27.83
N PRO A 519 3.48 -2.83 -26.51
CA PRO A 519 2.72 -1.78 -25.86
C PRO A 519 3.40 -0.45 -26.15
N GLU A 520 2.64 0.52 -26.61
CA GLU A 520 3.15 1.86 -26.85
C GLU A 520 3.57 2.45 -25.49
N LEU A 521 4.88 2.59 -25.26
CA LEU A 521 5.42 3.31 -24.11
C LEU A 521 4.84 4.74 -24.12
N PRO A 522 4.55 5.37 -22.97
CA PRO A 522 4.09 6.75 -22.93
C PRO A 522 5.10 7.65 -23.67
N VAL A 523 4.65 8.23 -24.77
CA VAL A 523 5.48 9.01 -25.71
C VAL A 523 5.98 10.27 -25.02
N ILE A 524 7.30 10.38 -24.82
CA ILE A 524 7.97 11.67 -24.61
C ILE A 524 8.04 12.33 -25.99
N PRO A 525 7.50 13.55 -26.21
CA PRO A 525 7.48 14.15 -27.54
C PRO A 525 8.90 14.57 -27.96
N GLU A 526 9.48 13.87 -28.93
CA GLU A 526 10.64 14.36 -29.70
C GLU A 526 10.17 15.11 -30.97
N PRO A 527 10.97 16.06 -31.52
CA PRO A 527 10.54 16.95 -32.60
C PRO A 527 10.52 16.26 -33.97
N ASP A 528 9.52 16.63 -34.78
CA ASP A 528 9.23 16.15 -36.14
C ASP A 528 10.44 16.13 -37.10
N PRO A 529 10.64 15.05 -37.88
CA PRO A 529 11.46 15.05 -39.09
C PRO A 529 10.64 15.32 -40.37
N GLU A 530 11.26 16.00 -41.34
CA GLU A 530 10.72 16.39 -42.66
C GLU A 530 10.33 15.21 -43.59
N PRO A 531 9.42 15.42 -44.57
CA PRO A 531 8.77 14.35 -45.34
C PRO A 531 9.63 13.78 -46.50
N PRO A 532 9.42 12.50 -46.90
CA PRO A 532 10.19 11.84 -47.95
C PRO A 532 9.57 11.98 -49.37
N VAL A 533 10.42 11.77 -50.38
CA VAL A 533 10.09 11.73 -51.82
C VAL A 533 9.70 10.34 -52.34
N THR A 534 8.82 10.32 -53.34
CA THR A 534 8.10 9.19 -53.97
C THR A 534 8.97 8.25 -54.84
N PRO A 535 8.71 6.92 -54.90
CA PRO A 535 9.32 6.01 -55.89
C PRO A 535 8.39 5.61 -57.06
N GLU A 536 9.00 5.20 -58.18
CA GLU A 536 8.38 4.70 -59.44
C GLU A 536 7.93 3.20 -59.40
N PRO A 537 7.06 2.72 -60.33
CA PRO A 537 6.39 1.40 -60.29
C PRO A 537 7.16 0.23 -60.97
N PRO A 538 6.67 -1.03 -60.85
CA PRO A 538 7.51 -2.24 -60.72
C PRO A 538 7.62 -3.12 -61.98
N VAL A 539 8.58 -4.06 -61.95
CA VAL A 539 8.68 -5.22 -62.87
C VAL A 539 8.25 -6.50 -62.15
N THR A 540 7.48 -7.33 -62.84
CA THR A 540 6.84 -8.58 -62.37
C THR A 540 7.84 -9.75 -62.19
N PRO A 541 7.84 -10.49 -61.06
CA PRO A 541 8.67 -11.68 -60.86
C PRO A 541 7.99 -13.01 -61.24
N GLU A 542 8.80 -14.02 -61.58
CA GLU A 542 8.44 -15.45 -61.70
C GLU A 542 8.01 -16.05 -60.35
N PRO A 543 7.19 -17.13 -60.34
CA PRO A 543 6.64 -17.69 -59.11
C PRO A 543 7.69 -18.49 -58.33
N PRO A 544 7.91 -18.19 -57.03
CA PRO A 544 8.70 -19.05 -56.16
C PRO A 544 7.88 -20.23 -55.65
N VAL A 545 8.54 -21.39 -55.58
CA VAL A 545 8.15 -22.57 -54.82
C VAL A 545 7.73 -22.21 -53.39
N THR A 546 6.56 -22.69 -52.98
CA THR A 546 5.99 -22.53 -51.65
C THR A 546 6.93 -23.10 -50.57
N PRO A 547 7.54 -22.28 -49.71
CA PRO A 547 8.10 -22.77 -48.46
C PRO A 547 6.93 -23.15 -47.56
N SER A 548 7.00 -24.29 -46.90
CA SER A 548 6.16 -24.55 -45.72
C SER A 548 6.40 -23.43 -44.72
N VAL A 549 5.37 -22.61 -44.47
CA VAL A 549 5.37 -21.56 -43.45
C VAL A 549 5.76 -22.22 -42.12
N PRO A 550 6.88 -21.83 -41.47
CA PRO A 550 7.12 -22.21 -40.10
C PRO A 550 5.97 -21.64 -39.27
N GLN A 551 5.31 -22.49 -38.48
CA GLN A 551 4.38 -22.02 -37.45
C GLN A 551 5.11 -20.96 -36.61
N PRO A 552 4.48 -19.81 -36.26
CA PRO A 552 5.17 -18.78 -35.48
C PRO A 552 5.66 -19.41 -34.17
N GLU A 553 6.97 -19.41 -33.95
CA GLU A 553 7.56 -19.85 -32.69
C GLU A 553 7.04 -18.92 -31.59
N ARG A 554 6.38 -19.50 -30.59
CA ARG A 554 5.97 -18.75 -29.39
C ARG A 554 7.24 -18.33 -28.66
N LYS A 555 7.35 -17.05 -28.34
CA LYS A 555 8.48 -16.50 -27.58
C LYS A 555 8.01 -16.16 -26.17
N HIS A 556 8.77 -16.62 -25.19
CA HIS A 556 8.54 -16.34 -23.79
C HIS A 556 8.95 -14.90 -23.48
N LEU A 557 8.35 -14.32 -22.44
CA LEU A 557 8.64 -12.98 -21.98
C LEU A 557 9.60 -13.04 -20.80
N TYR A 558 10.91 -12.87 -21.06
CA TYR A 558 11.91 -12.85 -20.02
C TYR A 558 12.13 -11.46 -19.42
N ARG A 559 12.34 -11.45 -18.11
CA ARG A 559 12.63 -10.27 -17.32
C ARG A 559 14.06 -9.75 -17.58
N PRO A 560 14.27 -8.45 -17.85
CA PRO A 560 15.61 -7.89 -18.07
C PRO A 560 16.52 -7.95 -16.83
N GLU A 561 15.97 -8.17 -15.64
CA GLU A 561 16.73 -8.34 -14.39
C GLU A 561 17.76 -9.48 -14.49
N ILE A 562 17.44 -10.55 -15.21
CA ILE A 562 18.34 -11.70 -15.44
C ILE A 562 19.70 -11.23 -15.99
N GLY A 563 19.69 -10.37 -17.01
CA GLY A 563 20.92 -9.86 -17.62
C GLY A 563 21.72 -8.96 -16.66
N SER A 564 21.05 -8.23 -15.76
CA SER A 564 21.71 -7.41 -14.75
C SER A 564 22.39 -8.25 -13.67
N TYR A 565 21.74 -9.33 -13.20
CA TYR A 565 22.38 -10.29 -12.31
C TYR A 565 23.58 -10.98 -12.98
N LEU A 566 23.42 -11.45 -14.23
CA LEU A 566 24.52 -12.06 -15.00
C LEU A 566 25.70 -11.09 -15.17
N ALA A 567 25.44 -9.81 -15.43
CA ALA A 567 26.49 -8.80 -15.55
C ALA A 567 27.27 -8.59 -14.24
N ASN A 568 26.57 -8.57 -13.10
CA ASN A 568 27.19 -8.44 -11.78
C ASN A 568 28.05 -9.70 -11.46
N ILE A 569 27.54 -10.91 -11.70
CA ILE A 569 28.27 -12.17 -11.49
C ILE A 569 29.55 -12.22 -12.36
N GLN A 570 29.43 -11.85 -13.65
CA GLN A 570 30.59 -11.77 -14.56
C GLN A 570 31.61 -10.72 -14.11
N ALA A 571 31.14 -9.55 -13.66
CA ALA A 571 32.01 -8.48 -13.20
C ALA A 571 32.75 -8.88 -11.92
N ALA A 572 32.06 -9.46 -10.93
CA ALA A 572 32.64 -9.91 -9.66
C ALA A 572 33.85 -10.84 -9.87
N ASN A 573 33.77 -11.73 -10.86
CA ASN A 573 34.83 -12.68 -11.18
C ASN A 573 35.93 -12.13 -12.11
N THR A 574 35.74 -10.98 -12.76
CA THR A 574 36.67 -10.48 -13.80
C THR A 574 37.25 -9.09 -13.58
N LEU A 575 36.68 -8.28 -12.67
CA LEU A 575 37.10 -6.89 -12.45
C LEU A 575 38.58 -6.76 -12.04
N PHE A 576 39.04 -7.60 -11.12
CA PHE A 576 40.40 -7.50 -10.56
C PHE A 576 41.44 -8.41 -11.23
N ASN A 577 41.09 -9.08 -12.33
CA ASN A 577 42.03 -9.94 -13.05
C ASN A 577 43.26 -9.15 -13.53
N THR A 578 44.43 -9.67 -13.20
CA THR A 578 45.70 -9.04 -13.54
C THR A 578 46.63 -10.02 -14.25
N ARG A 579 47.52 -9.46 -15.08
CA ARG A 579 48.62 -10.18 -15.73
C ARG A 579 49.94 -9.67 -15.16
N LEU A 580 51.02 -10.39 -15.43
CA LEU A 580 52.35 -9.93 -15.05
C LEU A 580 52.65 -8.54 -15.64
N HIS A 581 52.42 -8.37 -16.94
CA HIS A 581 52.67 -7.12 -17.68
C HIS A 581 51.70 -5.98 -17.36
N ASP A 582 50.66 -6.24 -16.59
CA ASP A 582 49.78 -5.18 -16.11
C ASP A 582 50.28 -4.58 -14.77
N ARG A 583 51.34 -5.16 -14.19
CA ARG A 583 51.98 -4.79 -12.91
C ARG A 583 53.48 -4.50 -13.03
N LEU A 584 54.05 -4.67 -14.22
CA LEU A 584 55.48 -4.47 -14.45
C LEU A 584 55.82 -2.99 -14.61
N GLY A 585 56.67 -2.49 -13.71
CA GLY A 585 57.10 -1.08 -13.65
C GLY A 585 58.41 -0.89 -12.88
N GLU A 586 59.26 -1.91 -12.79
CA GLU A 586 60.33 -1.95 -11.79
C GLU A 586 61.56 -1.13 -12.15
N THR A 587 62.09 -0.44 -11.13
CA THR A 587 63.32 0.36 -11.23
C THR A 587 64.27 0.00 -10.10
N GLN A 588 65.50 -0.39 -10.45
CA GLN A 588 66.53 -0.74 -9.48
C GLN A 588 67.16 0.53 -8.89
N TYR A 589 67.30 0.60 -7.57
CA TYR A 589 68.09 1.64 -6.91
C TYR A 589 69.21 1.02 -6.07
N THR A 590 70.36 1.69 -6.03
CA THR A 590 71.45 1.29 -5.13
C THR A 590 71.29 2.03 -3.81
N ASP A 591 71.16 1.28 -2.72
CA ASP A 591 71.10 1.83 -1.38
C ASP A 591 72.41 2.58 -1.06
N LEU A 592 72.30 3.88 -0.76
CA LEU A 592 73.45 4.77 -0.58
C LEU A 592 74.25 4.47 0.70
N LEU A 593 73.71 3.69 1.64
CA LEU A 593 74.41 3.28 2.86
C LEU A 593 75.01 1.87 2.79
N THR A 594 74.40 0.94 2.04
CA THR A 594 74.85 -0.47 2.01
C THR A 594 75.47 -0.91 0.68
N GLY A 595 75.30 -0.13 -0.41
CA GLY A 595 75.77 -0.50 -1.75
C GLY A 595 74.98 -1.65 -2.39
N GLU A 596 73.96 -2.18 -1.72
CA GLU A 596 73.09 -3.22 -2.26
C GLU A 596 72.10 -2.64 -3.28
N GLN A 597 71.92 -3.33 -4.40
CA GLN A 597 70.81 -3.04 -5.30
C GLN A 597 69.52 -3.54 -4.65
N LYS A 598 68.63 -2.60 -4.30
CA LYS A 598 67.28 -2.89 -3.80
C LYS A 598 66.27 -2.45 -4.86
N ALA A 599 65.23 -3.26 -5.06
CA ALA A 599 64.06 -2.85 -5.81
C ALA A 599 62.86 -2.84 -4.85
N THR A 600 62.25 -1.68 -4.69
CA THR A 600 60.91 -1.53 -4.09
C THR A 600 60.09 -0.77 -5.11
N SER A 601 59.17 -1.47 -5.78
CA SER A 601 58.30 -0.86 -6.77
C SER A 601 56.94 -0.54 -6.15
N LEU A 602 56.37 0.61 -6.54
CA LEU A 602 54.95 0.93 -6.36
C LEU A 602 54.37 1.03 -7.75
N TRP A 603 53.36 0.23 -8.04
CA TRP A 603 52.62 0.29 -9.29
C TRP A 603 51.17 0.70 -9.03
N MET A 604 50.61 1.42 -9.99
CA MET A 604 49.21 1.83 -10.00
C MET A 604 48.65 1.59 -11.40
N ARG A 605 47.49 0.96 -11.47
CA ARG A 605 46.81 0.57 -12.70
C ARG A 605 45.40 1.12 -12.71
N ASN A 606 45.03 1.77 -13.80
CA ASN A 606 43.67 2.24 -14.07
C ASN A 606 43.15 1.53 -15.32
N ILE A 607 41.94 0.98 -15.25
CA ILE A 607 41.29 0.29 -16.37
C ILE A 607 39.92 0.92 -16.59
N GLY A 608 39.62 1.34 -17.81
CA GLY A 608 38.26 1.56 -18.28
C GLY A 608 37.89 0.47 -19.28
N GLY A 609 36.65 -0.01 -19.26
CA GLY A 609 36.21 -1.03 -20.20
C GLY A 609 34.71 -0.95 -20.50
N HIS A 610 34.36 -1.42 -21.70
CA HIS A 610 33.00 -1.63 -22.13
C HIS A 610 32.82 -3.09 -22.53
N ASN A 611 31.67 -3.69 -22.23
CA ASN A 611 31.36 -5.07 -22.56
C ASN A 611 29.88 -5.21 -22.95
N ARG A 612 29.59 -6.04 -23.95
CA ARG A 612 28.23 -6.32 -24.43
C ARG A 612 28.03 -7.82 -24.58
N PHE A 613 26.90 -8.32 -24.10
CA PHE A 613 26.53 -9.72 -24.27
C PHE A 613 25.02 -9.88 -24.46
N LYS A 614 24.63 -11.10 -24.88
CA LYS A 614 23.25 -11.57 -24.91
C LYS A 614 23.11 -12.82 -24.04
N ASP A 615 21.92 -13.03 -23.52
CA ASP A 615 21.53 -14.22 -22.76
C ASP A 615 21.09 -15.37 -23.70
N ARG A 616 20.69 -16.52 -23.14
CA ARG A 616 20.32 -17.71 -23.91
C ARG A 616 19.07 -17.52 -24.76
N SER A 617 18.15 -16.66 -24.34
CA SER A 617 16.88 -16.43 -25.04
C SER A 617 17.02 -15.61 -26.33
N ASP A 618 18.17 -14.93 -26.52
CA ASP A 618 18.38 -13.91 -27.57
C ASP A 618 17.45 -12.68 -27.43
N GLU A 619 16.67 -12.60 -26.34
CA GLU A 619 15.76 -11.50 -26.01
C GLU A 619 16.48 -10.36 -25.28
N LEU A 620 17.38 -10.70 -24.35
CA LEU A 620 18.00 -9.76 -23.43
C LEU A 620 19.36 -9.33 -23.95
N SER A 621 19.50 -8.04 -24.20
CA SER A 621 20.78 -7.44 -24.55
C SER A 621 21.33 -6.63 -23.39
N THR A 622 22.54 -6.96 -22.96
CA THR A 622 23.19 -6.31 -21.81
C THR A 622 24.45 -5.59 -22.25
N GLN A 623 24.59 -4.35 -21.80
CA GLN A 623 25.80 -3.53 -21.96
C GLN A 623 26.32 -3.14 -20.59
N SER A 624 27.63 -3.11 -20.43
CA SER A 624 28.28 -2.77 -19.16
C SER A 624 29.49 -1.88 -19.37
N ASN A 625 29.69 -0.96 -18.44
CA ASN A 625 30.85 -0.09 -18.36
C ASN A 625 31.50 -0.28 -16.99
N ARG A 626 32.82 -0.47 -16.98
CA ARG A 626 33.58 -0.74 -15.76
C ARG A 626 34.77 0.18 -15.61
N TYR A 627 35.08 0.51 -14.37
CA TYR A 627 36.32 1.17 -13.99
C TYR A 627 36.98 0.41 -12.84
N VAL A 628 38.30 0.22 -12.95
CA VAL A 628 39.11 -0.50 -11.97
C VAL A 628 40.34 0.32 -11.65
N LEU A 629 40.60 0.50 -10.37
CA LEU A 629 41.82 1.04 -9.81
C LEU A 629 42.51 -0.04 -8.99
N GLN A 630 43.72 -0.43 -9.35
CA GLN A 630 44.56 -1.32 -8.56
C GLN A 630 45.88 -0.64 -8.23
N LEU A 631 46.41 -0.94 -7.06
CA LEU A 631 47.74 -0.53 -6.63
C LEU A 631 48.41 -1.66 -5.88
N GLY A 632 49.73 -1.71 -5.95
CA GLY A 632 50.49 -2.73 -5.25
C GLY A 632 51.97 -2.39 -5.22
N GLY A 633 52.71 -3.18 -4.46
CA GLY A 633 54.15 -3.01 -4.36
C GLY A 633 54.84 -4.24 -3.81
N ASP A 634 56.12 -4.36 -4.17
CA ASP A 634 56.95 -5.49 -3.78
C ASP A 634 57.42 -5.33 -2.33
N LEU A 635 57.29 -6.40 -1.56
CA LEU A 635 57.73 -6.47 -0.16
C LEU A 635 59.09 -7.15 -0.01
N ALA A 636 59.37 -8.15 -0.85
CA ALA A 636 60.59 -8.95 -0.74
C ALA A 636 61.07 -9.40 -2.12
N GLN A 637 62.38 -9.48 -2.27
CA GLN A 637 63.05 -9.97 -3.46
C GLN A 637 64.26 -10.82 -3.05
N TRP A 638 64.51 -11.90 -3.77
CA TRP A 638 65.73 -12.70 -3.61
C TRP A 638 66.16 -13.37 -4.91
N SER A 639 67.38 -13.91 -4.92
CA SER A 639 67.96 -14.69 -6.01
C SER A 639 68.60 -15.95 -5.45
N SER A 640 68.49 -17.06 -6.17
CA SER A 640 69.09 -18.35 -5.81
C SER A 640 70.45 -18.60 -6.48
N ASN A 641 70.71 -17.98 -7.64
CA ASN A 641 71.93 -18.23 -8.42
C ASN A 641 72.54 -16.96 -9.06
N ALA A 642 72.15 -15.77 -8.60
CA ALA A 642 72.54 -14.46 -9.13
C ALA A 642 72.10 -14.15 -10.58
N LEU A 643 71.47 -15.11 -11.27
CA LEU A 643 70.85 -14.93 -12.60
C LEU A 643 69.33 -14.84 -12.48
N ASP A 644 68.72 -15.65 -11.60
CA ASP A 644 67.29 -15.69 -11.37
C ASP A 644 66.84 -14.61 -10.38
N ARG A 645 65.54 -14.30 -10.41
CA ARG A 645 64.94 -13.35 -9.47
C ARG A 645 63.56 -13.81 -9.05
N TRP A 646 63.31 -13.76 -7.75
CA TRP A 646 62.00 -13.89 -7.14
C TRP A 646 61.58 -12.55 -6.56
N HIS A 647 60.32 -12.16 -6.71
CA HIS A 647 59.71 -11.06 -5.94
C HIS A 647 58.30 -11.42 -5.47
N LEU A 648 57.98 -10.92 -4.28
CA LEU A 648 56.72 -11.11 -3.57
C LEU A 648 56.16 -9.73 -3.20
N GLY A 649 54.89 -9.47 -3.48
CA GLY A 649 54.25 -8.20 -3.20
C GLY A 649 52.80 -8.31 -2.73
N LEU A 650 52.28 -7.18 -2.27
CA LEU A 650 50.87 -7.01 -1.91
C LEU A 650 50.17 -6.11 -2.92
N MET A 651 48.88 -6.31 -3.08
CA MET A 651 48.04 -5.46 -3.88
C MET A 651 46.66 -5.29 -3.29
N ALA A 652 46.05 -4.16 -3.60
CA ALA A 652 44.67 -3.86 -3.30
C ALA A 652 44.03 -3.15 -4.49
N GLY A 653 42.70 -3.24 -4.60
CA GLY A 653 41.98 -2.56 -5.66
C GLY A 653 40.59 -2.12 -5.23
N TYR A 654 40.09 -1.13 -5.95
CA TYR A 654 38.70 -0.73 -5.97
C TYR A 654 38.20 -0.85 -7.42
N ALA A 655 36.98 -1.34 -7.59
CA ALA A 655 36.35 -1.45 -8.89
C ALA A 655 34.87 -1.12 -8.78
N ASN A 656 34.35 -0.55 -9.87
CA ASN A 656 32.92 -0.46 -10.08
C ASN A 656 32.55 -0.85 -11.50
N SER A 657 31.33 -1.36 -11.65
CA SER A 657 30.74 -1.65 -12.93
C SER A 657 29.26 -1.34 -12.90
N LYS A 658 28.77 -0.75 -13.99
CA LYS A 658 27.36 -0.45 -14.20
C LYS A 658 26.91 -1.11 -15.48
N SER A 659 25.79 -1.81 -15.43
CA SER A 659 25.18 -2.48 -16.56
C SER A 659 23.77 -1.97 -16.82
N HIS A 660 23.35 -2.13 -18.07
CA HIS A 660 22.00 -1.87 -18.52
C HIS A 660 21.56 -3.03 -19.41
N THR A 661 20.42 -3.62 -19.08
CA THR A 661 19.81 -4.72 -19.82
C THR A 661 18.48 -4.27 -20.39
N HIS A 662 18.24 -4.58 -21.66
CA HIS A 662 16.99 -4.31 -22.36
C HIS A 662 16.40 -5.60 -22.92
N SER A 663 15.11 -5.83 -22.67
CA SER A 663 14.33 -6.91 -23.29
C SER A 663 13.70 -6.43 -24.59
N SER A 664 14.02 -7.09 -25.69
CA SER A 664 13.48 -6.76 -27.02
C SER A 664 12.01 -7.17 -27.23
N LEU A 665 11.45 -8.02 -26.36
CA LEU A 665 10.06 -8.47 -26.44
C LEU A 665 9.14 -7.71 -25.49
N THR A 666 9.52 -7.53 -24.23
CA THR A 666 8.71 -6.79 -23.25
C THR A 666 8.89 -5.27 -23.37
N GLY A 667 10.03 -4.82 -23.89
CA GLY A 667 10.43 -3.41 -23.92
C GLY A 667 10.99 -2.88 -22.59
N TYR A 668 10.93 -3.66 -21.51
CA TYR A 668 11.39 -3.24 -20.19
C TYR A 668 12.92 -3.22 -20.08
N ASN A 669 13.38 -2.43 -19.11
CA ASN A 669 14.79 -2.25 -18.82
C ASN A 669 15.15 -2.66 -17.40
N SER A 670 16.41 -3.05 -17.20
CA SER A 670 17.02 -3.23 -15.89
C SER A 670 18.39 -2.58 -15.85
N ARG A 671 18.83 -2.20 -14.63
CA ARG A 671 20.16 -1.65 -14.37
C ARG A 671 20.83 -2.48 -13.28
N GLY A 672 22.03 -2.96 -13.56
CA GLY A 672 22.90 -3.58 -12.55
C GLY A 672 24.01 -2.61 -12.13
N GLN A 673 24.38 -2.67 -10.86
CA GLN A 673 25.55 -1.99 -10.33
C GLN A 673 26.28 -2.93 -9.38
N ILE A 674 27.61 -2.91 -9.47
CA ILE A 674 28.51 -3.62 -8.57
C ILE A 674 29.66 -2.68 -8.21
N ASP A 675 29.89 -2.53 -6.91
CA ASP A 675 31.02 -1.79 -6.34
C ASP A 675 31.76 -2.72 -5.40
N GLY A 676 33.08 -2.75 -5.46
CA GLY A 676 33.81 -3.59 -4.52
C GLY A 676 35.29 -3.40 -4.51
N TYR A 677 35.92 -4.21 -3.69
CA TYR A 677 37.31 -4.09 -3.33
C TYR A 677 37.98 -5.45 -3.40
N SER A 678 39.30 -5.42 -3.56
CA SER A 678 40.13 -6.61 -3.46
C SER A 678 41.37 -6.34 -2.63
N VAL A 679 41.86 -7.40 -1.97
CA VAL A 679 43.17 -7.43 -1.35
C VAL A 679 43.83 -8.76 -1.65
N GLY A 680 45.14 -8.75 -1.84
CA GLY A 680 45.85 -10.01 -2.00
C GLY A 680 47.34 -9.87 -2.23
N VAL A 681 47.90 -10.98 -2.69
CA VAL A 681 49.35 -11.18 -2.79
C VAL A 681 49.70 -11.63 -4.20
N TYR A 682 50.91 -11.33 -4.63
CA TYR A 682 51.46 -11.83 -5.87
C TYR A 682 52.92 -12.23 -5.70
N GLY A 683 53.35 -13.21 -6.48
CA GLY A 683 54.72 -13.69 -6.53
C GLY A 683 55.14 -13.99 -7.95
N THR A 684 56.32 -13.51 -8.34
CA THR A 684 56.85 -13.62 -9.69
C THR A 684 58.29 -14.11 -9.65
N TRP A 685 58.63 -14.98 -10.59
CA TRP A 685 59.95 -15.54 -10.80
C TRP A 685 60.42 -15.36 -12.24
N TYR A 686 61.65 -14.88 -12.41
CA TYR A 686 62.36 -14.80 -13.68
C TYR A 686 63.58 -15.71 -13.65
N ALA A 687 63.79 -16.48 -14.73
CA ALA A 687 64.97 -17.32 -14.88
C ALA A 687 66.25 -16.51 -15.19
N ASN A 688 66.11 -15.34 -15.82
CA ASN A 688 67.20 -14.41 -16.09
C ASN A 688 66.72 -12.96 -15.89
N GLU A 689 67.27 -12.29 -14.89
CA GLU A 689 66.91 -10.92 -14.53
C GLU A 689 67.52 -9.86 -15.47
N ALA A 690 68.72 -10.11 -16.01
CA ALA A 690 69.53 -9.07 -16.64
C ALA A 690 68.91 -8.50 -17.92
N ASP A 691 68.31 -9.37 -18.74
CA ASP A 691 67.64 -8.98 -19.99
C ASP A 691 66.23 -9.58 -20.10
N LYS A 692 65.72 -10.20 -19.02
CA LYS A 692 64.41 -10.86 -18.95
C LYS A 692 64.20 -11.93 -20.04
N THR A 693 65.29 -12.50 -20.59
CA THR A 693 65.24 -13.64 -21.51
C THR A 693 64.84 -14.93 -20.80
N GLY A 694 64.19 -15.85 -21.53
CA GLY A 694 63.86 -17.16 -21.00
C GLY A 694 62.56 -17.20 -20.21
N THR A 695 62.45 -18.18 -19.30
CA THR A 695 61.20 -18.50 -18.61
C THR A 695 60.87 -17.50 -17.51
N TYR A 696 59.60 -17.15 -17.40
CA TYR A 696 59.04 -16.52 -16.20
C TYR A 696 57.82 -17.28 -15.70
N VAL A 697 57.55 -17.17 -14.41
CA VAL A 697 56.33 -17.64 -13.76
C VAL A 697 55.80 -16.52 -12.87
N ASP A 698 54.53 -16.19 -13.02
CA ASP A 698 53.81 -15.23 -12.20
C ASP A 698 52.62 -15.89 -11.54
N SER A 699 52.33 -15.52 -10.30
CA SER A 699 51.21 -16.05 -9.55
C SER A 699 50.59 -14.98 -8.68
N TRP A 700 49.27 -15.03 -8.50
CA TRP A 700 48.57 -14.13 -7.61
C TRP A 700 47.33 -14.76 -7.00
N LEU A 701 46.94 -14.23 -5.84
CA LEU A 701 45.77 -14.63 -5.07
C LEU A 701 45.11 -13.37 -4.52
N LEU A 702 43.81 -13.20 -4.75
CA LEU A 702 42.98 -12.10 -4.29
C LEU A 702 41.77 -12.62 -3.52
N TYR A 703 41.42 -11.96 -2.43
CA TYR A 703 40.09 -12.01 -1.85
C TYR A 703 39.32 -10.75 -2.27
N ASN A 704 38.09 -10.93 -2.74
CA ASN A 704 37.27 -9.89 -3.32
C ASN A 704 35.93 -9.85 -2.60
N TRP A 705 35.40 -8.65 -2.36
CA TRP A 705 34.07 -8.45 -1.78
C TRP A 705 33.39 -7.27 -2.47
N PHE A 706 32.09 -7.42 -2.73
CA PHE A 706 31.30 -6.50 -3.52
C PHE A 706 29.91 -6.29 -2.94
N ASP A 707 29.44 -5.05 -3.07
CA ASP A 707 28.05 -4.66 -2.89
C ASP A 707 27.39 -4.61 -4.27
N ASN A 708 26.30 -5.36 -4.44
CA ASN A 708 25.58 -5.45 -5.71
C ASN A 708 24.19 -4.82 -5.57
N THR A 709 23.71 -4.24 -6.67
CA THR A 709 22.34 -3.72 -6.78
C THR A 709 21.77 -4.06 -8.15
N VAL A 710 20.51 -4.46 -8.20
CA VAL A 710 19.73 -4.62 -9.43
C VAL A 710 18.45 -3.81 -9.30
N SER A 711 18.18 -2.96 -10.29
CA SER A 711 17.00 -2.10 -10.33
C SER A 711 16.22 -2.36 -11.61
N GLY A 712 15.08 -3.03 -11.48
CA GLY A 712 14.11 -3.23 -12.56
C GLY A 712 13.25 -2.00 -12.79
N GLU A 713 12.84 -1.77 -14.04
CA GLU A 713 11.85 -0.73 -14.34
C GLU A 713 10.51 -1.07 -13.67
N TYR A 714 9.90 -0.10 -12.98
CA TYR A 714 8.67 -0.23 -12.18
C TYR A 714 8.72 -1.25 -11.01
N LEU A 715 9.91 -1.71 -10.64
CA LEU A 715 10.12 -2.64 -9.52
C LEU A 715 11.00 -2.00 -8.43
N PRO A 716 10.88 -2.46 -7.17
CA PRO A 716 11.83 -2.12 -6.11
C PRO A 716 13.28 -2.48 -6.50
N SER A 717 14.24 -1.80 -5.88
CA SER A 717 15.67 -2.10 -6.09
C SER A 717 16.14 -3.16 -5.10
N GLU A 718 16.80 -4.18 -5.64
CA GLU A 718 17.31 -5.33 -4.90
C GLU A 718 18.79 -5.16 -4.58
N LYS A 719 19.19 -5.51 -3.36
CA LYS A 719 20.58 -5.38 -2.86
C LYS A 719 21.06 -6.66 -2.23
N TYR A 720 22.28 -7.05 -2.57
CA TYR A 720 22.90 -8.29 -2.11
C TYR A 720 24.42 -8.18 -2.17
N HIS A 721 25.13 -9.09 -1.49
CA HIS A 721 26.58 -9.09 -1.44
C HIS A 721 27.15 -10.24 -2.28
N SER A 722 28.41 -10.09 -2.70
CA SER A 722 29.18 -11.19 -3.28
C SER A 722 30.61 -11.14 -2.79
N ASP A 723 31.18 -12.31 -2.51
CA ASP A 723 32.57 -12.41 -2.09
C ASP A 723 33.21 -13.72 -2.53
N GLY A 724 34.54 -13.76 -2.50
CA GLY A 724 35.28 -14.98 -2.76
C GLY A 724 36.68 -14.76 -3.29
N ILE A 725 37.26 -15.85 -3.77
CA ILE A 725 38.68 -15.91 -4.08
C ILE A 725 38.87 -15.97 -5.59
N THR A 726 39.84 -15.19 -6.07
CA THR A 726 40.39 -15.34 -7.42
C THR A 726 41.88 -15.61 -7.33
N ALA A 727 42.38 -16.53 -8.14
CA ALA A 727 43.79 -16.90 -8.17
C ALA A 727 44.24 -17.15 -9.60
N ALA A 728 45.49 -16.82 -9.93
CA ALA A 728 46.05 -17.22 -11.21
C ALA A 728 47.51 -17.63 -11.13
N ILE A 729 47.91 -18.41 -12.14
CA ILE A 729 49.29 -18.68 -12.50
C ILE A 729 49.48 -18.38 -13.98
N GLU A 730 50.50 -17.59 -14.31
CA GLU A 730 50.93 -17.25 -15.66
C GLU A 730 52.36 -17.75 -15.85
N ALA A 731 52.66 -18.36 -16.99
CA ALA A 731 54.01 -18.74 -17.38
C ALA A 731 54.26 -18.34 -18.83
N GLY A 732 55.47 -17.92 -19.13
CA GLY A 732 55.86 -17.57 -20.49
C GLY A 732 57.35 -17.72 -20.73
N TYR A 733 57.74 -17.63 -21.99
CA TYR A 733 59.14 -17.72 -22.40
C TYR A 733 59.46 -16.61 -23.37
N THR A 734 60.49 -15.82 -23.09
CA THR A 734 60.87 -14.67 -23.91
C THR A 734 62.04 -15.02 -24.84
N PHE A 735 61.77 -15.00 -26.15
CA PHE A 735 62.77 -15.17 -27.21
C PHE A 735 63.24 -13.82 -27.75
N ARG A 736 64.57 -13.65 -27.84
CA ARG A 736 65.18 -12.57 -28.61
C ARG A 736 65.33 -13.01 -30.05
N LEU A 737 64.61 -12.36 -30.97
CA LEU A 737 64.64 -12.70 -32.40
C LEU A 737 65.82 -12.05 -33.15
N GLY A 738 66.28 -10.89 -32.68
CA GLY A 738 67.39 -10.17 -33.30
C GLY A 738 67.55 -8.74 -32.81
N GLU A 739 68.45 -8.01 -33.46
CA GLU A 739 68.74 -6.60 -33.18
C GLU A 739 69.08 -5.84 -34.48
N SER A 740 68.76 -4.55 -34.52
CA SER A 740 69.12 -3.64 -35.61
C SER A 740 70.64 -3.47 -35.74
N ALA A 741 71.14 -3.19 -36.94
CA ALA A 741 72.59 -3.06 -37.21
C ALA A 741 73.34 -2.00 -36.37
N ASN A 742 72.63 -1.03 -35.79
CA ASN A 742 73.17 0.00 -34.90
C ASN A 742 72.95 -0.29 -33.39
N ALA A 743 72.51 -1.50 -33.04
CA ALA A 743 72.22 -1.93 -31.67
C ALA A 743 71.23 -1.04 -30.89
N ARG A 744 70.34 -0.32 -31.59
CA ARG A 744 69.38 0.60 -30.96
C ARG A 744 67.97 0.04 -30.82
N THR A 745 67.62 -1.01 -31.56
CA THR A 745 66.31 -1.67 -31.53
C THR A 745 66.47 -3.19 -31.52
N SER A 746 65.84 -3.86 -30.58
CA SER A 746 65.79 -5.33 -30.48
C SER A 746 64.36 -5.85 -30.67
N TYR A 747 64.25 -7.06 -31.23
CA TYR A 747 62.98 -7.71 -31.58
C TYR A 747 62.75 -8.92 -30.69
N TRP A 748 61.54 -9.04 -30.13
CA TRP A 748 61.22 -10.04 -29.12
C TRP A 748 59.88 -10.73 -29.37
N LEU A 749 59.81 -12.01 -28.99
CA LEU A 749 58.61 -12.84 -29.07
C LEU A 749 58.43 -13.61 -27.77
N GLN A 750 57.21 -13.60 -27.23
CA GLN A 750 56.89 -14.19 -25.94
C GLN A 750 55.58 -14.98 -26.02
N PRO A 751 55.62 -16.30 -26.26
CA PRO A 751 54.50 -17.17 -25.94
C PRO A 751 54.25 -17.21 -24.44
N LYS A 752 52.98 -17.26 -24.06
CA LYS A 752 52.52 -17.30 -22.67
C LYS A 752 51.22 -18.06 -22.50
N MET A 753 51.03 -18.55 -21.28
CA MET A 753 49.85 -19.26 -20.83
C MET A 753 49.49 -18.76 -19.44
N GLN A 754 48.20 -18.50 -19.22
CA GLN A 754 47.67 -18.14 -17.90
C GLN A 754 46.45 -19.01 -17.57
N LEU A 755 46.41 -19.51 -16.35
CA LEU A 755 45.28 -20.21 -15.75
C LEU A 755 44.76 -19.36 -14.60
N THR A 756 43.48 -18.98 -14.64
CA THR A 756 42.82 -18.19 -13.59
C THR A 756 41.63 -18.96 -13.04
N TRP A 757 41.66 -19.27 -11.75
CA TRP A 757 40.54 -19.82 -11.01
C TRP A 757 39.74 -18.67 -10.39
N MET A 758 38.42 -18.69 -10.58
CA MET A 758 37.50 -17.64 -10.14
C MET A 758 36.35 -18.29 -9.38
N ASP A 759 36.22 -17.97 -8.09
CA ASP A 759 35.19 -18.51 -7.19
C ASP A 759 34.62 -17.39 -6.32
N VAL A 760 34.23 -16.28 -6.95
CA VAL A 760 33.43 -15.23 -6.31
C VAL A 760 31.97 -15.56 -6.53
N LYS A 761 31.21 -15.68 -5.43
CA LYS A 761 29.80 -16.06 -5.45
C LYS A 761 28.95 -14.98 -4.83
N ALA A 762 27.76 -14.76 -5.39
CA ALA A 762 26.74 -13.94 -4.76
C ALA A 762 25.97 -14.72 -3.67
N ASP A 763 25.58 -14.01 -2.61
CA ASP A 763 24.64 -14.53 -1.64
C ASP A 763 23.28 -14.79 -2.29
N ASN A 764 22.59 -15.85 -1.85
CA ASN A 764 21.20 -16.07 -2.23
C ASN A 764 20.32 -14.96 -1.63
N HIS A 765 19.44 -14.36 -2.43
CA HIS A 765 18.49 -13.35 -1.96
C HIS A 765 17.11 -13.55 -2.57
N THR A 766 16.08 -13.13 -1.85
CA THR A 766 14.69 -13.14 -2.32
C THR A 766 14.29 -11.70 -2.64
N GLU A 767 13.83 -11.46 -3.86
CA GLU A 767 13.31 -10.16 -4.30
C GLU A 767 12.01 -9.80 -3.55
N ASP A 768 11.61 -8.53 -3.58
CA ASP A 768 10.35 -8.06 -2.97
C ASP A 768 9.11 -8.79 -3.53
N ASN A 769 9.15 -9.18 -4.80
CA ASN A 769 8.11 -9.97 -5.48
C ASN A 769 8.10 -11.47 -5.11
N GLY A 770 9.02 -11.91 -4.25
CA GLY A 770 9.12 -13.30 -3.78
C GLY A 770 10.06 -14.22 -4.57
N THR A 771 10.65 -13.75 -5.69
CA THR A 771 11.58 -14.55 -6.51
C THR A 771 12.89 -14.83 -5.78
N LEU A 772 13.28 -16.10 -5.60
CA LEU A 772 14.61 -16.47 -5.09
C LEU A 772 15.64 -16.41 -6.22
N VAL A 773 16.69 -15.62 -6.02
CA VAL A 773 17.82 -15.49 -6.96
C VAL A 773 19.05 -16.16 -6.37
N GLU A 774 19.67 -17.04 -7.16
CA GLU A 774 20.86 -17.79 -6.76
C GLU A 774 21.97 -17.70 -7.82
N ASP A 775 23.21 -17.53 -7.37
CA ASP A 775 24.39 -17.69 -8.24
C ASP A 775 24.73 -19.18 -8.37
N SER A 776 24.47 -19.75 -9.56
CA SER A 776 24.77 -21.15 -9.86
C SER A 776 26.17 -21.37 -10.43
N THR A 777 27.03 -20.35 -10.42
CA THR A 777 28.40 -20.45 -10.95
C THR A 777 29.30 -21.20 -9.96
N GLU A 778 29.42 -22.52 -10.11
CA GLU A 778 30.34 -23.35 -9.32
C GLU A 778 31.79 -23.26 -9.83
N GLY A 779 32.48 -22.15 -9.57
CA GLY A 779 33.91 -21.98 -9.86
C GLY A 779 34.28 -22.06 -11.35
N ASN A 780 34.80 -20.97 -11.91
CA ASN A 780 35.26 -20.91 -13.30
C ASN A 780 36.79 -21.07 -13.39
N LEU A 781 37.27 -21.89 -14.32
CA LEU A 781 38.68 -21.95 -14.69
C LEU A 781 38.87 -21.35 -16.08
N GLN A 782 39.45 -20.16 -16.13
CA GLN A 782 39.81 -19.48 -17.37
C GLN A 782 41.22 -19.86 -17.79
N THR A 783 41.37 -20.34 -19.03
CA THR A 783 42.66 -20.56 -19.68
C THR A 783 42.87 -19.46 -20.72
N ARG A 784 44.02 -18.80 -20.70
CA ARG A 784 44.44 -17.82 -21.70
C ARG A 784 45.76 -18.30 -22.32
N LEU A 785 45.76 -18.57 -23.62
CA LEU A 785 46.95 -18.90 -24.39
C LEU A 785 47.24 -17.76 -25.36
N GLY A 786 48.46 -17.25 -25.41
CA GLY A 786 48.76 -16.18 -26.34
C GLY A 786 50.22 -15.97 -26.63
N VAL A 787 50.47 -15.04 -27.54
CA VAL A 787 51.81 -14.67 -28.01
C VAL A 787 51.89 -13.15 -28.06
N LYS A 788 52.90 -12.58 -27.40
CA LYS A 788 53.25 -11.16 -27.41
C LYS A 788 54.50 -10.96 -28.26
N ALA A 789 54.44 -10.06 -29.24
CA ALA A 789 55.60 -9.60 -30.00
C ALA A 789 55.86 -8.13 -29.65
N TYR A 790 57.10 -7.78 -29.30
CA TYR A 790 57.44 -6.42 -28.91
C TYR A 790 58.80 -5.99 -29.45
N LEU A 791 58.93 -4.69 -29.65
CA LEU A 791 60.20 -4.04 -29.97
C LEU A 791 60.75 -3.41 -28.70
N GLN A 792 62.05 -3.34 -28.52
CA GLN A 792 62.66 -2.55 -27.46
C GLN A 792 63.76 -1.69 -28.06
N GLY A 793 63.62 -0.37 -27.98
CA GLY A 793 64.62 0.55 -28.51
C GLY A 793 64.68 1.92 -27.84
N HIS A 794 65.72 2.68 -28.17
CA HIS A 794 65.95 4.05 -27.71
C HIS A 794 66.49 4.94 -28.85
N ASN A 795 66.25 6.26 -28.78
CA ASN A 795 66.74 7.22 -29.77
C ASN A 795 68.19 7.63 -29.44
N ALA A 796 68.95 8.08 -30.45
CA ALA A 796 70.29 8.66 -30.27
C ALA A 796 70.35 9.80 -29.24
N ILE A 797 69.29 10.61 -29.18
CA ILE A 797 69.19 11.74 -28.25
C ILE A 797 69.05 11.28 -26.80
N ASP A 798 68.69 10.01 -26.60
CA ASP A 798 68.45 9.37 -25.31
C ASP A 798 69.62 8.47 -24.87
N ASP A 799 70.73 8.46 -25.61
CA ASP A 799 71.97 7.80 -25.21
C ASP A 799 72.38 8.32 -23.80
N HIS A 800 72.64 7.40 -22.87
CA HIS A 800 72.92 7.65 -21.44
C HIS A 800 71.79 8.25 -20.59
N LYS A 801 70.55 8.35 -21.10
CA LYS A 801 69.39 8.89 -20.35
C LYS A 801 68.46 7.83 -19.78
N ALA A 802 68.77 6.54 -19.95
CA ALA A 802 67.97 5.39 -19.49
C ALA A 802 66.50 5.45 -19.94
N ARG A 803 66.25 6.00 -21.14
CA ARG A 803 64.92 6.07 -21.75
C ARG A 803 64.79 5.01 -22.83
N SER A 804 63.75 4.20 -22.74
CA SER A 804 63.45 3.15 -23.72
C SER A 804 61.96 3.10 -24.04
N PHE A 805 61.66 2.64 -25.24
CA PHE A 805 60.30 2.54 -25.76
C PHE A 805 60.04 1.13 -26.28
N GLN A 806 58.89 0.58 -25.89
CA GLN A 806 58.51 -0.81 -26.12
C GLN A 806 57.07 -0.93 -26.66
N PRO A 807 56.85 -0.71 -27.98
CA PRO A 807 55.58 -1.01 -28.59
C PRO A 807 55.41 -2.52 -28.76
N PHE A 808 54.19 -3.01 -28.56
CA PHE A 808 53.87 -4.43 -28.65
C PHE A 808 52.49 -4.72 -29.23
N VAL A 809 52.37 -5.93 -29.77
CA VAL A 809 51.11 -6.55 -30.19
C VAL A 809 51.03 -7.93 -29.54
N GLU A 810 49.85 -8.29 -29.09
CA GLU A 810 49.57 -9.55 -28.41
C GLU A 810 48.25 -10.12 -28.92
N ALA A 811 48.25 -11.42 -29.20
CA ALA A 811 47.05 -12.17 -29.56
C ALA A 811 46.85 -13.31 -28.56
N ASN A 812 45.64 -13.45 -28.02
CA ASN A 812 45.28 -14.49 -27.06
C ASN A 812 44.01 -15.23 -27.49
N TRP A 813 43.96 -16.52 -27.18
CA TRP A 813 42.74 -17.30 -27.11
C TRP A 813 42.38 -17.52 -25.64
N ILE A 814 41.14 -17.21 -25.28
CA ILE A 814 40.59 -17.33 -23.93
C ILE A 814 39.52 -18.41 -23.95
N TYR A 815 39.63 -19.38 -23.04
CA TYR A 815 38.66 -20.44 -22.82
C TYR A 815 38.18 -20.41 -21.38
N ASN A 816 36.86 -20.44 -21.16
CA ASN A 816 36.25 -20.58 -19.84
C ASN A 816 35.66 -22.00 -19.71
N SER A 817 35.92 -22.66 -18.58
CA SER A 817 35.42 -24.03 -18.34
C SER A 817 33.90 -24.07 -18.17
N ARG A 818 33.34 -23.02 -17.55
CA ARG A 818 31.90 -22.82 -17.31
C ARG A 818 31.45 -21.44 -17.82
N ASN A 819 30.17 -21.30 -18.11
CA ASN A 819 29.54 -20.00 -18.33
C ASN A 819 29.10 -19.42 -16.97
N TYR A 820 29.00 -18.08 -16.90
CA TYR A 820 28.34 -17.43 -15.78
C TYR A 820 26.83 -17.66 -15.89
N SER A 821 26.20 -18.04 -14.79
CA SER A 821 24.80 -18.44 -14.75
C SER A 821 24.11 -17.92 -13.50
N VAL A 822 22.83 -17.60 -13.63
CA VAL A 822 21.94 -17.21 -12.54
C VAL A 822 20.73 -18.13 -12.54
N LYS A 823 20.19 -18.44 -11.35
CA LYS A 823 18.90 -19.10 -11.20
C LYS A 823 17.90 -18.15 -10.58
N MET A 824 16.70 -18.14 -11.12
CA MET A 824 15.52 -17.49 -10.53
C MET A 824 14.46 -18.57 -10.30
N ASP A 825 14.15 -18.85 -9.04
CA ASP A 825 13.21 -19.89 -8.62
C ASP A 825 13.48 -21.27 -9.28
N GLY A 826 14.77 -21.63 -9.37
CA GLY A 826 15.22 -22.89 -9.94
C GLY A 826 15.39 -22.91 -11.47
N ILE A 827 14.95 -21.86 -12.18
CA ILE A 827 15.14 -21.74 -13.63
C ILE A 827 16.46 -21.01 -13.91
N SER A 828 17.36 -21.67 -14.63
CA SER A 828 18.71 -21.15 -14.92
C SER A 828 18.80 -20.47 -16.27
N ASP A 829 19.52 -19.35 -16.33
CA ASP A 829 19.97 -18.70 -17.57
C ASP A 829 21.47 -18.39 -17.53
N GLU A 830 22.09 -18.24 -18.70
CA GLU A 830 23.54 -18.08 -18.86
C GLU A 830 23.93 -17.14 -20.02
N ILE A 831 25.15 -16.60 -19.96
CA ILE A 831 25.71 -15.77 -21.03
C ILE A 831 26.07 -16.64 -22.25
N ILE A 832 25.58 -16.27 -23.44
CA ILE A 832 26.00 -16.92 -24.71
C ILE A 832 27.37 -16.37 -25.17
N GLY A 833 28.20 -17.24 -25.72
CA GLY A 833 29.36 -16.82 -26.53
C GLY A 833 30.61 -16.45 -25.74
N ALA A 834 30.58 -16.56 -24.41
CA ALA A 834 31.72 -16.25 -23.54
C ALA A 834 32.70 -17.43 -23.32
N ARG A 835 32.40 -18.62 -23.85
CA ARG A 835 33.19 -19.83 -23.59
C ARG A 835 34.54 -19.83 -24.33
N ASN A 836 34.55 -19.33 -25.56
CA ASN A 836 35.76 -19.18 -26.38
C ASN A 836 35.78 -17.76 -26.93
N THR A 837 36.83 -17.01 -26.62
CA THR A 837 36.99 -15.61 -27.04
C THR A 837 38.39 -15.40 -27.58
N GLY A 838 38.52 -14.64 -28.67
CA GLY A 838 39.82 -14.20 -29.19
C GLY A 838 40.09 -12.78 -28.72
N GLU A 839 41.25 -12.51 -28.11
CA GLU A 839 41.64 -11.17 -27.67
C GLU A 839 42.84 -10.68 -28.48
N LEU A 840 42.76 -9.45 -28.99
CA LEU A 840 43.86 -8.70 -29.57
C LEU A 840 44.20 -7.52 -28.65
N LYS A 841 45.47 -7.39 -28.27
CA LYS A 841 45.97 -6.30 -27.43
C LYS A 841 47.12 -5.60 -28.14
N VAL A 842 47.02 -4.28 -28.25
CA VAL A 842 48.11 -3.42 -28.69
C VAL A 842 48.52 -2.52 -27.54
N GLY A 843 49.79 -2.20 -27.43
CA GLY A 843 50.24 -1.36 -26.35
C GLY A 843 51.64 -0.82 -26.52
N VAL A 844 52.00 0.03 -25.58
CA VAL A 844 53.28 0.70 -25.52
C VAL A 844 53.72 0.82 -24.08
N GLU A 845 54.98 0.54 -23.84
CA GLU A 845 55.64 0.67 -22.54
C GLU A 845 56.85 1.60 -22.71
N GLY A 846 57.01 2.56 -21.80
CA GLY A 846 57.98 3.63 -21.91
C GLY A 846 58.67 3.90 -20.58
N GLN A 847 59.99 3.74 -20.54
CA GLN A 847 60.80 4.14 -19.40
C GLN A 847 61.19 5.62 -19.58
N LEU A 848 60.71 6.48 -18.68
CA LEU A 848 60.94 7.93 -18.77
C LEU A 848 62.25 8.35 -18.08
N ASN A 849 62.58 7.66 -17.00
CA ASN A 849 63.80 7.81 -16.22
C ASN A 849 64.04 6.54 -15.37
N PRO A 850 65.15 6.43 -14.64
CA PRO A 850 65.44 5.27 -13.80
C PRO A 850 64.49 5.02 -12.62
N ARG A 851 63.41 5.78 -12.43
CA ARG A 851 62.44 5.66 -11.31
C ARG A 851 60.97 5.68 -11.77
N LEU A 852 60.70 5.89 -13.05
CA LEU A 852 59.35 6.03 -13.57
C LEU A 852 59.20 5.34 -14.92
N GLN A 853 58.26 4.40 -14.96
CA GLN A 853 57.82 3.70 -16.14
C GLN A 853 56.32 3.92 -16.33
N LEU A 854 55.89 4.10 -17.58
CA LEU A 854 54.49 4.23 -17.95
C LEU A 854 54.16 3.24 -19.06
N TRP A 855 52.95 2.69 -19.02
CA TRP A 855 52.45 1.85 -20.11
C TRP A 855 50.99 2.20 -20.42
N ALA A 856 50.61 1.98 -21.67
CA ALA A 856 49.24 2.14 -22.14
C ALA A 856 48.91 0.96 -23.08
N THR A 857 47.74 0.35 -22.88
CA THR A 857 47.34 -0.83 -23.64
C THR A 857 45.85 -0.78 -23.97
N SER A 858 45.49 -1.27 -25.15
CA SER A 858 44.11 -1.37 -25.61
C SER A 858 43.81 -2.82 -26.03
N PRO A 859 43.20 -3.63 -25.15
CA PRO A 859 42.68 -4.95 -25.51
C PRO A 859 41.27 -4.84 -26.14
N SER A 860 40.98 -5.71 -27.11
CA SER A 860 39.66 -5.92 -27.71
C SER A 860 39.42 -7.42 -27.85
N SER A 861 38.20 -7.88 -27.52
CA SER A 861 37.84 -9.29 -27.45
C SER A 861 36.44 -9.56 -27.99
#